data_AF-A0A109KX26-F1
#
_entry.id   AF-A0A109KX26-F1
#
_cell.length_a   1.000
_cell.length_b   1.000
_cell.length_c   1.000
_cell.angle_alpha   90.00
_cell.angle_beta   90.00
_cell.angle_gamma   90.00
#
_symmetry.space_group_name_H-M   'P 1'
#
loop_
_entity.id
_entity.type
_entity.pdbx_description
1 polymer ?
#
loop_
_entity_poly.entity_id
_entity_poly.type
_entity_poly.pdbx_seq_one_letter_code
_entity_poly.pdbx_strand_id
1 'polypeptide(L)'
;MISQGSSTIPRQPLSAPSPQTLVEAPKADESPSIADINRQISMDPVRHEQRLAQLFGNALGQVTGVPVRDSEIMIAPIPPFSKFGQWWGLLQAVLASPDFQKWMHDEGVVPESIKITPETGEISYKTKGWGQNRVRTLDDAAWSSVSTPILKVLALLTWKANTPYGPVIFDSPKSASLKAVADFYGESSAIFHGPDPARQRAAELEREPVFARPSNGFSEQELEQELGRQRTLLGNSNTRFAAAEELKKLVSRLDADEPELEILDYLNDYHFTVDPHGSYAARQDAGASKTPSLKQYLHDNGWNIPATREELSNLIQRLLTPSAQSPIHGNNGGALAWPIALDTDVEQQLRSDVRNGKVGGIDLGDSKSVLGYLMQGNYFSPDELKHPQKIIDRLILSPKGRALGEAIQAEMDAKLIKGSAADWLLAVMHMSRSGALDKAASSEDSLEGFALKGSDNRFKPASTVVENLANYLVSEQKASSLEQARVQAYFLLSTHAPEFIVKGIPDKVTPGTHSWVSFTTAVARIEAEAPGATAQMTYEQVMMRADLAPISGYESQVEYVAQQDALQDWAAAQHMSPPVDEESWAAVRNAFNAQILELKAASEGFSAPVPDGKEALLAKLKEFLPDVDEQVLMKKNLVIFPYDPKSPGPYSILDIYAAGRLHDPYGQSPRGKAATRWRSVEGEHQVYKLLDRIKDIPSPSDVLGELYVPYIKRLESSFSSLIKNMTAKLPLKDQQNIEFGEITIVRELDGQVHGVRQEKTTRAKPSVILVKTKNAEGEVNTYEFDYKNGNVSKRSDLGDFKVGRQPQQYNSYFKELQHIETTRKQYPPGFTDAKPVSADLPGSFKSERVSFIADAVLRDVDAYSLLDDARGETTFDTEDPFYRKFEAFLINLIPFGSAIKNFINGNSAQGVIDLSMDVLGFALAFVGGGSLAKGLAAVKGAGKVAQVAKIVGRAALGALNPLGGIGDLVVGGIKSLKNGLKILSSGLGNGERLWLAVKGAATLSDINQKVSLYASFNKLVGEWYGVDPRTGQSFGKPLKDFKPDPVSAALPQNI
;
A
#
# COMPACT_ATOMS: atom_id res chain seq x y z
N MET A 1 40.08 64.26 -14.73
CA MET A 1 39.79 65.71 -14.75
C MET A 1 39.57 66.19 -13.32
N ILE A 2 40.52 67.01 -12.81
CA ILE A 2 40.38 68.10 -11.81
C ILE A 2 39.93 67.64 -10.39
N SER A 3 40.63 67.84 -9.27
CA SER A 3 41.85 68.59 -8.93
C SER A 3 42.19 68.39 -7.44
N GLN A 4 43.47 68.08 -7.15
CA GLN A 4 44.36 68.59 -6.07
C GLN A 4 43.90 68.57 -4.60
N GLY A 5 44.71 68.21 -3.59
CA GLY A 5 46.17 68.12 -3.47
C GLY A 5 46.70 69.12 -2.41
N SER A 6 47.57 68.65 -1.50
CA SER A 6 48.60 69.35 -0.68
C SER A 6 48.56 68.94 0.81
N SER A 7 49.46 68.05 1.28
CA SER A 7 50.82 68.29 1.85
C SER A 7 50.77 68.83 3.29
N THR A 8 51.42 68.28 4.32
CA THR A 8 52.88 68.13 4.50
C THR A 8 53.29 67.23 5.71
N ILE A 9 54.44 66.57 5.53
CA ILE A 9 55.43 65.82 6.36
C ILE A 9 56.02 66.68 7.54
N PRO A 10 56.90 66.27 8.53
CA PRO A 10 57.59 64.99 8.88
C PRO A 10 57.57 64.57 10.39
N ARG A 11 58.06 63.35 10.71
CA ARG A 11 59.26 63.08 11.55
C ARG A 11 59.52 61.57 11.77
N GLN A 12 60.61 61.06 11.20
CA GLN A 12 61.40 59.92 11.71
C GLN A 12 62.38 60.45 12.79
N PRO A 13 62.83 59.62 13.77
CA PRO A 13 64.11 58.90 13.63
C PRO A 13 64.12 57.50 14.32
N LEU A 14 64.60 56.45 13.62
CA LEU A 14 65.90 55.77 13.79
C LEU A 14 66.12 55.03 15.13
N SER A 15 66.32 53.70 15.03
CA SER A 15 67.53 52.94 15.48
C SER A 15 67.25 51.61 16.22
N ALA A 16 67.60 50.49 15.55
CA ALA A 16 68.14 49.20 16.07
C ALA A 16 67.41 48.43 17.21
N PRO A 17 67.89 47.22 17.58
CA PRO A 17 67.87 45.93 16.89
C PRO A 17 66.89 44.92 17.56
N SER A 18 66.65 43.74 16.95
CA SER A 18 65.85 42.62 17.50
C SER A 18 66.26 42.23 18.94
N PRO A 19 65.35 41.88 19.88
CA PRO A 19 64.89 40.48 20.04
C PRO A 19 63.56 40.25 20.84
N GLN A 20 63.18 38.96 20.97
CA GLN A 20 62.47 38.32 22.09
C GLN A 20 60.93 38.39 22.26
N THR A 21 60.42 37.19 22.53
CA THR A 21 59.13 36.72 23.05
C THR A 21 58.70 37.39 24.36
N LEU A 22 57.44 37.84 24.48
CA LEU A 22 56.46 37.55 25.56
C LEU A 22 55.33 38.60 25.67
N VAL A 23 54.09 38.09 25.57
CA VAL A 23 52.82 38.53 26.20
C VAL A 23 52.22 39.90 25.86
N GLU A 24 51.07 39.87 25.19
CA GLU A 24 50.03 40.91 25.26
C GLU A 24 48.69 40.31 25.70
N ALA A 25 47.96 41.10 26.50
CA ALA A 25 46.90 40.75 27.43
C ALA A 25 45.62 40.12 26.82
N PRO A 26 44.85 39.33 27.60
CA PRO A 26 43.56 38.82 27.16
C PRO A 26 42.59 40.00 26.96
N LYS A 27 41.99 40.07 25.77
CA LYS A 27 40.85 40.94 25.51
C LYS A 27 39.72 40.57 26.47
N ALA A 28 39.18 41.59 27.12
CA ALA A 28 38.12 41.50 28.11
C ALA A 28 36.96 40.61 27.64
N ASP A 29 36.59 39.66 28.51
CA ASP A 29 35.28 39.01 28.52
C ASP A 29 34.20 40.09 28.42
N GLU A 30 33.40 40.06 27.35
CA GLU A 30 32.07 40.63 27.39
C GLU A 30 31.27 39.86 28.44
N SER A 31 31.24 40.38 29.66
CA SER A 31 30.39 39.85 30.72
C SER A 31 28.94 39.88 30.21
N PRO A 32 28.21 38.75 30.26
CA PRO A 32 26.83 38.71 29.78
C PRO A 32 26.01 39.78 30.50
N SER A 33 25.15 40.48 29.77
CA SER A 33 24.35 41.56 30.36
C SER A 33 23.47 40.99 31.48
N ILE A 34 23.08 41.82 32.46
CA ILE A 34 22.15 41.40 33.53
C ILE A 34 20.83 40.85 32.94
N ALA A 35 20.44 41.26 31.74
CA ALA A 35 19.29 40.71 31.02
C ALA A 35 19.56 39.29 30.47
N ASP A 36 20.79 39.01 30.01
CA ASP A 36 21.20 37.68 29.53
C ASP A 36 21.45 36.71 30.68
N ILE A 37 22.04 37.19 31.78
CA ILE A 37 22.15 36.45 33.05
C ILE A 37 20.75 36.16 33.60
N ASN A 38 19.82 37.13 33.61
CA ASN A 38 18.45 36.89 34.06
C ASN A 38 17.65 35.97 33.11
N ARG A 39 17.92 35.99 31.79
CA ARG A 39 17.38 35.02 30.83
C ARG A 39 17.93 33.61 31.08
N GLN A 40 19.24 33.46 31.26
CA GLN A 40 19.89 32.19 31.56
C GLN A 40 19.42 31.63 32.92
N ILE A 41 19.29 32.48 33.93
CA ILE A 41 18.73 32.12 35.25
C ILE A 41 17.24 31.73 35.14
N SER A 42 16.47 32.35 34.24
CA SER A 42 15.06 32.00 33.99
C SER A 42 14.87 30.68 33.22
N MET A 43 15.92 30.15 32.59
CA MET A 43 15.93 28.90 31.82
C MET A 43 16.63 27.74 32.56
N ASP A 44 17.07 27.93 33.80
CA ASP A 44 17.77 26.92 34.61
C ASP A 44 16.89 25.67 34.87
N PRO A 45 17.20 24.51 34.25
CA PRO A 45 16.39 23.30 34.37
C PRO A 45 16.26 22.81 35.82
N VAL A 46 17.29 23.02 36.66
CA VAL A 46 17.30 22.58 38.05
C VAL A 46 16.27 23.37 38.87
N ARG A 47 16.17 24.68 38.66
CA ARG A 47 15.16 25.53 39.31
C ARG A 47 13.75 25.19 38.86
N HIS A 48 13.55 24.89 37.59
CA HIS A 48 12.24 24.47 37.08
C HIS A 48 11.82 23.11 37.66
N GLU A 49 12.77 22.19 37.84
CA GLU A 49 12.55 20.90 38.49
C GLU A 49 12.14 21.07 39.96
N GLN A 50 12.88 21.88 40.72
CA GLN A 50 12.56 22.21 42.12
C GLN A 50 11.19 22.89 42.24
N ARG A 51 10.87 23.77 41.29
CA ARG A 51 9.57 24.43 41.25
C ARG A 51 8.43 23.44 41.01
N LEU A 52 8.63 22.46 40.13
CA LEU A 52 7.64 21.42 39.89
C LEU A 52 7.44 20.55 41.13
N ALA A 53 8.52 20.17 41.82
CA ALA A 53 8.48 19.41 43.06
C ALA A 53 7.66 20.12 44.16
N GLN A 54 7.85 21.43 44.33
CA GLN A 54 7.05 22.24 45.26
C GLN A 54 5.57 22.27 44.89
N LEU A 55 5.25 22.47 43.60
CA LEU A 55 3.86 22.50 43.12
C LEU A 55 3.18 21.15 43.29
N PHE A 56 3.91 20.06 43.07
CA PHE A 56 3.45 18.70 43.32
C PHE A 56 3.18 18.46 44.82
N GLY A 57 4.11 18.87 45.70
CA GLY A 57 3.92 18.81 47.15
C GLY A 57 2.68 19.58 47.62
N ASN A 58 2.43 20.76 47.06
CA ASN A 58 1.23 21.54 47.36
C ASN A 58 -0.06 20.84 46.89
N ALA A 59 -0.03 20.19 45.73
CA ALA A 59 -1.18 19.44 45.21
C ALA A 59 -1.48 18.18 46.03
N LEU A 60 -0.47 17.51 46.58
CA LEU A 60 -0.65 16.37 47.50
C LEU A 60 -1.46 16.74 48.75
N GLY A 61 -1.41 18.01 49.19
CA GLY A 61 -2.21 18.51 50.30
C GLY A 61 -3.73 18.43 50.07
N GLN A 62 -4.18 18.25 48.83
CA GLN A 62 -5.59 18.15 48.43
C GLN A 62 -6.10 16.70 48.35
N VAL A 63 -5.24 15.70 48.56
CA VAL A 63 -5.60 14.28 48.49
C VAL A 63 -6.57 13.89 49.60
N THR A 64 -7.66 13.22 49.22
CA THR A 64 -8.76 12.83 50.11
C THR A 64 -8.78 11.34 50.46
N GLY A 65 -8.00 10.51 49.75
CA GLY A 65 -8.03 9.05 49.84
C GLY A 65 -9.03 8.38 48.89
N VAL A 66 -9.56 9.13 47.92
CA VAL A 66 -10.43 8.63 46.85
C VAL A 66 -9.64 8.66 45.55
N PRO A 67 -9.00 7.54 45.13
CA PRO A 67 -8.00 7.56 44.06
C PRO A 67 -8.47 8.17 42.74
N VAL A 68 -9.73 7.95 42.36
CA VAL A 68 -10.29 8.51 41.11
C VAL A 68 -10.30 10.04 41.16
N ARG A 69 -10.80 10.62 42.24
CA ARG A 69 -10.87 12.08 42.42
C ARG A 69 -9.48 12.69 42.62
N ASP A 70 -8.65 12.04 43.43
CA ASP A 70 -7.32 12.55 43.75
C ASP A 70 -6.38 12.49 42.54
N SER A 71 -6.61 11.55 41.61
CA SER A 71 -5.86 11.46 40.35
C SER A 71 -6.11 12.61 39.38
N GLU A 72 -7.23 13.33 39.54
CA GLU A 72 -7.65 14.46 38.70
C GLU A 72 -7.25 15.83 39.27
N ILE A 73 -6.60 15.88 40.44
CA ILE A 73 -6.08 17.13 41.02
C ILE A 73 -5.10 17.77 40.04
N MET A 74 -5.31 19.04 39.65
CA MET A 74 -4.49 19.70 38.63
C MET A 74 -3.34 20.50 39.26
N ILE A 75 -2.16 20.39 38.67
CA ILE A 75 -0.96 21.17 38.97
C ILE A 75 -0.83 22.25 37.88
N ALA A 76 -0.76 23.52 38.27
CA ALA A 76 -0.57 24.65 37.35
C ALA A 76 0.16 25.83 38.03
N PRO A 77 1.06 26.56 37.34
CA PRO A 77 1.58 26.26 36.00
C PRO A 77 2.68 25.18 36.03
N ILE A 78 2.71 24.28 35.04
CA ILE A 78 3.82 23.34 34.84
C ILE A 78 5.08 24.13 34.40
N PRO A 79 6.21 24.03 35.11
CA PRO A 79 7.45 24.70 34.72
C PRO A 79 7.99 24.12 33.40
N PRO A 80 8.14 24.92 32.33
CA PRO A 80 8.38 24.42 30.97
C PRO A 80 9.76 23.79 30.76
N PHE A 81 10.76 24.13 31.58
CA PHE A 81 12.11 23.56 31.48
C PHE A 81 12.37 22.40 32.45
N SER A 82 11.39 22.06 33.30
CA SER A 82 11.43 20.82 34.10
C SER A 82 11.41 19.60 33.16
N LYS A 83 11.95 18.46 33.61
CA LYS A 83 11.99 17.23 32.78
C LYS A 83 10.60 16.83 32.33
N PHE A 84 9.66 16.74 33.27
CA PHE A 84 8.25 16.50 32.95
C PHE A 84 7.67 17.58 32.03
N GLY A 85 7.92 18.86 32.31
CA GLY A 85 7.40 19.97 31.51
C GLY A 85 7.86 19.96 30.07
N GLN A 86 9.09 19.53 29.80
CA GLN A 86 9.62 19.41 28.44
C GLN A 86 8.93 18.28 27.65
N TRP A 87 8.71 17.12 28.27
CA TRP A 87 7.97 16.00 27.66
C TRP A 87 6.48 16.29 27.53
N TRP A 88 5.88 16.95 28.52
CA TRP A 88 4.48 17.38 28.49
C TRP A 88 4.24 18.41 27.39
N GLY A 89 5.12 19.41 27.28
CA GLY A 89 5.07 20.38 26.20
C GLY A 89 5.24 19.75 24.81
N LEU A 90 6.12 18.75 24.69
CA LEU A 90 6.27 17.99 23.45
C LEU A 90 5.01 17.17 23.12
N LEU A 91 4.38 16.50 24.09
CA LEU A 91 3.11 15.80 23.87
C LEU A 91 2.06 16.73 23.28
N GLN A 92 1.90 17.91 23.89
CA GLN A 92 0.96 18.93 23.42
C GLN A 92 1.30 19.42 22.01
N ALA A 93 2.58 19.62 21.70
CA ALA A 93 3.02 20.02 20.36
C ALA A 93 2.77 18.93 19.31
N VAL A 94 2.96 17.65 19.66
CA VAL A 94 2.65 16.51 18.77
C VAL A 94 1.13 16.37 18.56
N LEU A 95 0.32 16.54 19.61
CA LEU A 95 -1.14 16.56 19.49
C LEU A 95 -1.65 17.77 18.70
N ALA A 96 -0.92 18.88 18.70
CA ALA A 96 -1.22 20.06 17.87
C ALA A 96 -0.64 19.95 16.45
N SER A 97 0.09 18.87 16.13
CA SER A 97 0.76 18.73 14.83
C SER A 97 -0.24 18.70 13.67
N PRO A 98 0.11 19.27 12.49
CA PRO A 98 -0.76 19.23 11.32
C PRO A 98 -1.17 17.81 10.90
N ASP A 99 -0.26 16.83 11.03
CA ASP A 99 -0.52 15.41 10.76
C ASP A 99 -1.70 14.88 11.60
N PHE A 100 -1.64 15.07 12.93
CA PHE A 100 -2.67 14.56 13.83
C PHE A 100 -3.98 15.35 13.72
N GLN A 101 -3.91 16.68 13.56
CA GLN A 101 -5.09 17.51 13.38
C GLN A 101 -5.83 17.18 12.08
N LYS A 102 -5.10 16.93 10.99
CA LYS A 102 -5.68 16.47 9.73
C LYS A 102 -6.36 15.10 9.89
N TRP A 103 -5.70 14.14 10.55
CA TRP A 103 -6.29 12.84 10.84
C TRP A 103 -7.59 12.97 11.63
N MET A 104 -7.61 13.77 12.71
CA MET A 104 -8.81 14.01 13.51
C MET A 104 -9.96 14.62 12.70
N HIS A 105 -9.64 15.58 11.83
CA HIS A 105 -10.62 16.20 10.94
C HIS A 105 -11.21 15.18 9.96
N ASP A 106 -10.35 14.38 9.33
CA ASP A 106 -10.75 13.42 8.30
C ASP A 106 -11.59 12.26 8.87
N GLU A 107 -11.26 11.78 10.07
CA GLU A 107 -12.04 10.76 10.81
C GLU A 107 -13.27 11.33 11.55
N GLY A 108 -13.47 12.66 11.51
CA GLY A 108 -14.56 13.34 12.19
C GLY A 108 -14.53 13.16 13.71
N VAL A 109 -13.34 13.14 14.31
CA VAL A 109 -13.10 12.87 15.73
C VAL A 109 -13.65 14.01 16.61
N VAL A 110 -14.20 13.65 17.76
CA VAL A 110 -14.48 14.57 18.89
C VAL A 110 -13.27 14.56 19.83
N PRO A 111 -12.45 15.63 19.87
CA PRO A 111 -11.15 15.61 20.55
C PRO A 111 -11.23 15.19 22.03
N GLU A 112 -12.21 15.67 22.78
CA GLU A 112 -12.36 15.43 24.22
C GLU A 112 -12.73 13.98 24.56
N SER A 113 -13.04 13.17 23.56
CA SER A 113 -13.37 11.75 23.72
C SER A 113 -12.19 10.80 23.56
N ILE A 114 -11.03 11.31 23.13
CA ILE A 114 -9.88 10.49 22.77
C ILE A 114 -9.26 9.86 24.01
N LYS A 115 -9.04 8.54 23.93
CA LYS A 115 -8.20 7.78 24.85
C LYS A 115 -7.21 6.93 24.06
N ILE A 116 -5.95 6.93 24.48
CA ILE A 116 -4.86 6.23 23.80
C ILE A 116 -4.18 5.30 24.79
N THR A 117 -4.00 4.03 24.42
CA THR A 117 -3.25 3.05 25.21
C THR A 117 -1.86 2.89 24.60
N PRO A 118 -0.79 3.42 25.23
CA PRO A 118 0.53 3.48 24.58
C PRO A 118 1.15 2.13 24.24
N GLU A 119 0.96 1.11 25.08
CA GLU A 119 1.54 -0.23 24.88
C GLU A 119 0.92 -0.99 23.70
N THR A 120 -0.41 -0.95 23.58
CA THR A 120 -1.12 -1.63 22.50
C THR A 120 -1.21 -0.77 21.24
N GLY A 121 -0.94 0.53 21.36
CA GLY A 121 -1.17 1.51 20.31
C GLY A 121 -2.65 1.68 19.96
N GLU A 122 -3.56 1.30 20.86
CA GLU A 122 -5.00 1.44 20.65
C GLU A 122 -5.44 2.89 20.88
N ILE A 123 -6.30 3.42 20.01
CA ILE A 123 -7.00 4.69 20.21
C ILE A 123 -8.51 4.46 20.18
N SER A 124 -9.22 5.07 21.13
CA SER A 124 -10.68 5.08 21.18
C SER A 124 -11.21 6.50 21.18
N TYR A 125 -12.28 6.76 20.42
CA TYR A 125 -12.86 8.09 20.26
C TYR A 125 -14.32 8.03 19.79
N LYS A 126 -15.02 9.16 19.86
CA LYS A 126 -16.36 9.37 19.31
C LYS A 126 -16.30 10.17 18.01
N THR A 127 -17.19 9.86 17.06
CA THR A 127 -17.31 10.60 15.79
C THR A 127 -18.43 11.64 15.80
N LYS A 128 -18.26 12.71 15.03
CA LYS A 128 -19.30 13.72 14.76
C LYS A 128 -20.45 13.08 13.98
N GLY A 129 -21.68 13.24 14.47
CA GLY A 129 -22.87 12.59 13.91
C GLY A 129 -23.01 11.13 14.38
N TRP A 130 -24.10 10.84 15.11
CA TRP A 130 -24.45 9.56 15.75
C TRP A 130 -23.64 9.12 16.98
N GLY A 131 -22.50 9.75 17.31
CA GLY A 131 -21.80 9.54 18.58
C GLY A 131 -21.27 8.12 18.80
N GLN A 132 -21.03 7.35 17.73
CA GLN A 132 -20.52 5.99 17.82
C GLN A 132 -19.10 5.99 18.39
N ASN A 133 -18.84 5.10 19.35
CA ASN A 133 -17.49 4.80 19.80
C ASN A 133 -16.76 4.03 18.70
N ARG A 134 -15.59 4.53 18.30
CA ARG A 134 -14.64 3.86 17.42
C ARG A 134 -13.43 3.46 18.23
N VAL A 135 -12.87 2.30 17.88
CA VAL A 135 -11.59 1.80 18.38
C VAL A 135 -10.73 1.49 17.16
N ARG A 136 -9.49 1.95 17.17
CA ARG A 136 -8.48 1.66 16.15
C ARG A 136 -7.23 1.11 16.82
N THR A 137 -6.59 0.16 16.16
CA THR A 137 -5.28 -0.37 16.54
C THR A 137 -4.25 0.09 15.52
N LEU A 138 -2.98 -0.27 15.74
CA LEU A 138 -1.90 -0.02 14.76
C LEU A 138 -2.09 -0.74 13.42
N ASP A 139 -3.10 -1.60 13.28
CA ASP A 139 -3.47 -2.18 11.99
C ASP A 139 -4.29 -1.21 11.12
N ASP A 140 -4.83 -0.13 11.70
CA ASP A 140 -5.52 0.93 10.96
C ASP A 140 -4.53 1.87 10.26
N ALA A 141 -4.73 2.07 8.95
CA ALA A 141 -3.86 2.88 8.10
C ALA A 141 -3.74 4.33 8.55
N ALA A 142 -4.89 4.94 8.83
CA ALA A 142 -4.97 6.35 9.12
C ALA A 142 -4.32 6.61 10.48
N TRP A 143 -4.62 5.78 11.48
CA TRP A 143 -4.05 5.91 12.82
C TRP A 143 -2.55 5.59 12.86
N SER A 144 -2.10 4.47 12.28
CA SER A 144 -0.67 4.08 12.30
C SER A 144 0.25 5.13 11.69
N SER A 145 -0.23 5.86 10.68
CA SER A 145 0.55 6.91 10.01
C SER A 145 0.87 8.12 10.88
N VAL A 146 0.09 8.38 11.94
CA VAL A 146 0.25 9.56 12.82
C VAL A 146 0.53 9.20 14.28
N SER A 147 0.39 7.93 14.67
CA SER A 147 0.41 7.49 16.07
C SER A 147 1.81 7.44 16.68
N THR A 148 2.85 7.13 15.89
CA THR A 148 4.18 6.80 16.43
C THR A 148 4.78 7.87 17.35
N PRO A 149 4.81 9.17 16.97
CA PRO A 149 5.33 10.21 17.86
C PRO A 149 4.50 10.35 19.14
N ILE A 150 3.18 10.20 19.03
CA ILE A 150 2.24 10.27 20.16
C ILE A 150 2.51 9.12 21.13
N LEU A 151 2.57 7.89 20.62
CA LEU A 151 2.78 6.69 21.42
C LEU A 151 4.14 6.68 22.12
N LYS A 152 5.21 7.13 21.45
CA LYS A 152 6.54 7.23 22.07
C LYS A 152 6.58 8.23 23.22
N VAL A 153 6.01 9.43 23.01
CA VAL A 153 5.96 10.45 24.05
C VAL A 153 5.06 10.00 25.20
N LEU A 154 3.91 9.39 24.93
CA LEU A 154 3.02 8.87 25.95
C LEU A 154 3.63 7.71 26.73
N ALA A 155 4.31 6.76 26.08
CA ALA A 155 4.96 5.64 26.74
C ALA A 155 6.00 6.09 27.79
N LEU A 156 6.67 7.23 27.55
CA LEU A 156 7.60 7.83 28.51
C LEU A 156 6.92 8.62 29.61
N LEU A 157 5.69 9.10 29.39
CA LEU A 157 4.89 9.84 30.37
C LEU A 157 4.03 8.94 31.27
N THR A 158 3.64 7.75 30.81
CA THR A 158 2.70 6.86 31.50
C THR A 158 3.38 5.55 31.92
N TRP A 159 3.76 5.45 33.20
CA TRP A 159 4.41 4.27 33.82
C TRP A 159 3.69 2.93 33.59
N LYS A 160 2.35 2.92 33.54
CA LYS A 160 1.54 1.71 33.35
C LYS A 160 1.10 1.57 31.90
N ALA A 161 1.95 0.90 31.13
CA ALA A 161 1.85 0.61 29.70
C ALA A 161 0.42 0.20 29.23
N ASN A 162 -0.33 -0.54 30.05
CA ASN A 162 -1.64 -1.09 29.68
C ASN A 162 -2.87 -0.25 30.13
N THR A 163 -2.67 0.99 30.58
CA THR A 163 -3.78 1.86 31.01
C THR A 163 -4.06 2.93 29.93
N PRO A 164 -5.30 3.07 29.44
CA PRO A 164 -5.63 4.12 28.48
C PRO A 164 -5.38 5.52 29.08
N TYR A 165 -4.56 6.32 28.42
CA TYR A 165 -4.38 7.74 28.69
C TYR A 165 -5.54 8.52 28.06
N GLY A 166 -6.35 9.17 28.89
CA GLY A 166 -7.36 10.12 28.43
C GLY A 166 -8.43 10.43 29.49
N PRO A 167 -9.30 11.43 29.24
CA PRO A 167 -9.43 12.18 27.98
C PRO A 167 -8.19 13.05 27.69
N VAL A 168 -7.76 13.07 26.43
CA VAL A 168 -6.64 13.92 26.00
C VAL A 168 -7.04 15.40 26.12
N ILE A 169 -6.26 16.17 26.88
CA ILE A 169 -6.51 17.61 27.08
C ILE A 169 -5.68 18.39 26.05
N PHE A 170 -6.33 19.03 25.09
CA PHE A 170 -5.70 19.74 23.96
C PHE A 170 -5.26 21.19 24.28
N ASP A 171 -5.78 21.78 25.37
CA ASP A 171 -5.73 23.24 25.57
C ASP A 171 -4.98 23.72 26.82
N SER A 172 -4.15 22.88 27.46
CA SER A 172 -3.36 23.34 28.61
C SER A 172 -1.96 22.73 28.70
N PRO A 173 -0.98 23.24 27.92
CA PRO A 173 0.44 22.92 28.17
C PRO A 173 0.92 23.41 29.55
N LYS A 174 0.12 24.26 30.21
CA LYS A 174 0.44 24.85 31.50
C LYS A 174 -0.14 24.07 32.69
N SER A 175 -0.96 23.05 32.49
CA SER A 175 -1.45 22.23 33.60
C SER A 175 -1.38 20.75 33.31
N ALA A 176 -1.14 19.95 34.34
CA ALA A 176 -1.17 18.49 34.28
C ALA A 176 -1.80 17.93 35.54
N SER A 177 -2.36 16.72 35.47
CA SER A 177 -2.89 16.08 36.66
C SER A 177 -1.77 15.61 37.60
N LEU A 178 -2.08 15.54 38.88
CA LEU A 178 -1.20 15.03 39.93
C LEU A 178 -0.74 13.62 39.58
N LYS A 179 -1.63 12.80 39.02
CA LYS A 179 -1.31 11.46 38.53
C LYS A 179 -0.28 11.45 37.40
N ALA A 180 -0.37 12.35 36.42
CA ALA A 180 0.58 12.38 35.30
C ALA A 180 2.00 12.69 35.78
N VAL A 181 2.15 13.64 36.72
CA VAL A 181 3.46 13.96 37.31
C VAL A 181 3.95 12.80 38.18
N ALA A 182 3.08 12.19 38.99
CA ALA A 182 3.42 11.03 39.82
C ALA A 182 3.91 9.84 38.98
N ASP A 183 3.21 9.52 37.89
CA ASP A 183 3.56 8.41 37.00
C ASP A 183 4.92 8.64 36.32
N PHE A 184 5.23 9.86 35.86
CA PHE A 184 6.51 10.18 35.21
C PHE A 184 7.73 9.98 36.13
N TYR A 185 7.61 10.37 37.41
CA TYR A 185 8.69 10.23 38.39
C TYR A 185 8.68 8.89 39.14
N GLY A 186 7.75 7.98 38.82
CA GLY A 186 7.63 6.68 39.48
C GLY A 186 7.23 6.78 40.95
N GLU A 187 6.44 7.79 41.31
CA GLU A 187 5.95 7.99 42.68
C GLU A 187 5.04 6.82 43.11
N SER A 188 5.10 6.46 44.39
CA SER A 188 4.33 5.32 44.92
C SER A 188 2.83 5.57 44.82
N SER A 189 2.06 4.56 44.38
CA SER A 189 0.59 4.66 44.36
C SER A 189 -0.03 4.85 45.76
N ALA A 190 0.74 4.58 46.83
CA ALA A 190 0.35 4.83 48.20
C ALA A 190 -0.03 6.29 48.48
N ILE A 191 0.51 7.25 47.74
CA ILE A 191 0.16 8.67 47.88
C ILE A 191 -1.31 8.97 47.55
N PHE A 192 -2.01 8.06 46.86
CA PHE A 192 -3.44 8.19 46.54
C PHE A 192 -4.36 7.39 47.48
N HIS A 193 -3.81 6.63 48.44
CA HIS A 193 -4.58 5.73 49.32
C HIS A 193 -4.99 6.38 50.66
N GLY A 194 -4.70 7.66 50.86
CA GLY A 194 -5.14 8.42 52.03
C GLY A 194 -4.35 9.72 52.22
N PRO A 195 -4.81 10.61 53.11
CA PRO A 195 -4.14 11.88 53.38
C PRO A 195 -2.75 11.73 54.01
N ASP A 196 -2.54 10.70 54.84
CA ASP A 196 -1.29 10.57 55.62
C ASP A 196 -0.07 10.26 54.74
N PRO A 197 -0.10 9.29 53.80
CA PRO A 197 0.99 9.09 52.85
C PRO A 197 1.26 10.31 51.95
N ALA A 198 0.20 11.00 51.52
CA ALA A 198 0.32 12.21 50.70
C ALA A 198 1.00 13.36 51.47
N ARG A 199 0.61 13.58 52.73
CA ARG A 199 1.22 14.59 53.61
C ARG A 199 2.67 14.27 53.94
N GLN A 200 2.99 13.00 54.16
CA GLN A 200 4.37 12.58 54.39
C GLN A 200 5.24 12.93 53.18
N ARG A 201 4.80 12.55 51.97
CA ARG A 201 5.53 12.86 50.74
C ARG A 201 5.60 14.37 50.47
N ALA A 202 4.54 15.13 50.75
CA ALA A 202 4.54 16.59 50.65
C ALA A 202 5.59 17.23 51.58
N ALA A 203 5.69 16.77 52.84
CA ALA A 203 6.67 17.26 53.80
C ALA A 203 8.12 16.89 53.43
N GLU A 204 8.33 15.74 52.78
CA GLU A 204 9.63 15.37 52.20
C GLU A 204 10.03 16.35 51.09
N LEU A 205 9.12 16.63 50.15
CA LEU A 205 9.37 17.56 49.03
C LEU A 205 9.53 19.02 49.47
N GLU A 206 8.95 19.39 50.61
CA GLU A 206 9.15 20.71 51.22
C GLU A 206 10.57 20.86 51.80
N ARG A 207 11.12 19.78 52.37
CA ARG A 207 12.50 19.76 52.91
C ARG A 207 13.54 19.64 51.80
N GLU A 208 13.30 18.76 50.83
CA GLU A 208 14.16 18.49 49.69
C GLU A 208 13.31 18.46 48.41
N PRO A 209 13.23 19.55 47.63
CA PRO A 209 12.37 19.66 46.46
C PRO A 209 12.98 18.92 45.25
N VAL A 210 13.16 17.61 45.39
CA VAL A 210 13.79 16.73 44.41
C VAL A 210 12.93 15.49 44.22
N PHE A 211 12.61 15.18 42.98
CA PHE A 211 11.97 13.92 42.63
C PHE A 211 12.98 12.77 42.64
N ALA A 212 12.49 11.55 42.91
CA ALA A 212 13.28 10.36 42.62
C ALA A 212 13.59 10.31 41.11
N ARG A 213 14.70 9.67 40.72
CA ARG A 213 15.03 9.49 39.31
C ARG A 213 13.87 8.78 38.60
N PRO A 214 13.50 9.18 37.36
CA PRO A 214 12.54 8.44 36.57
C PRO A 214 12.98 6.99 36.47
N SER A 215 12.18 6.07 36.99
CA SER A 215 12.49 4.64 37.05
C SER A 215 11.98 3.91 35.80
N ASN A 216 12.04 4.58 34.64
CA ASN A 216 11.62 4.09 33.33
C ASN A 216 12.67 3.22 32.63
N GLY A 217 13.76 2.86 33.32
CA GLY A 217 14.84 2.03 32.80
C GLY A 217 15.82 2.74 31.86
N PHE A 218 15.59 4.02 31.53
CA PHE A 218 16.49 4.83 30.72
C PHE A 218 17.45 5.65 31.60
N SER A 219 18.67 5.81 31.13
CA SER A 219 19.62 6.80 31.64
C SER A 219 19.17 8.23 31.29
N GLU A 220 19.69 9.20 32.02
CA GLU A 220 19.39 10.62 31.80
C GLU A 220 19.81 11.09 30.39
N GLN A 221 20.92 10.56 29.89
CA GLN A 221 21.38 10.82 28.53
C GLN A 221 20.43 10.24 27.48
N GLU A 222 19.95 9.01 27.65
CA GLU A 222 18.99 8.40 26.71
C GLU A 222 17.68 9.17 26.63
N LEU A 223 17.19 9.69 27.77
CA LEU A 223 15.98 10.52 27.80
C LEU A 223 16.17 11.86 27.09
N GLU A 224 17.31 12.52 27.29
CA GLU A 224 17.60 13.79 26.62
C GLU A 224 17.80 13.59 25.10
N GLN A 225 18.48 12.51 24.71
CA GLN A 225 18.64 12.11 23.32
C GLN A 225 17.29 11.81 22.64
N GLU A 226 16.41 11.06 23.30
CA GLU A 226 15.09 10.73 22.75
C GLU A 226 14.20 11.98 22.66
N LEU A 227 14.26 12.89 23.64
CA LEU A 227 13.56 14.18 23.60
C LEU A 227 14.00 15.02 22.38
N GLY A 228 15.32 15.15 22.18
CA GLY A 228 15.89 15.84 21.01
C GLY A 228 15.45 15.20 19.70
N ARG A 229 15.42 13.87 19.64
CA ARG A 229 14.94 13.11 18.47
C ARG A 229 13.47 13.42 18.17
N GLN A 230 12.59 13.36 19.17
CA GLN A 230 11.15 13.61 18.95
C GLN A 230 10.86 15.06 18.55
N ARG A 231 11.57 16.05 19.13
CA ARG A 231 11.47 17.45 18.69
C ARG A 231 11.89 17.62 17.23
N THR A 232 12.96 16.95 16.83
CA THR A 232 13.45 16.98 15.45
C THR A 232 12.41 16.41 14.48
N LEU A 233 11.86 15.23 14.79
CA LEU A 233 10.81 14.60 13.98
C LEU A 233 9.58 15.51 13.82
N LEU A 234 9.12 16.13 14.91
CA LEU A 234 8.02 17.09 14.86
C LEU A 234 8.36 18.32 14.00
N GLY A 235 9.55 18.91 14.18
CA GLY A 235 9.98 20.07 13.41
C GLY A 235 10.10 19.79 11.91
N ASN A 236 10.52 18.57 11.54
CA ASN A 236 10.54 18.16 10.14
C ASN A 236 9.15 18.02 9.55
N SER A 237 8.21 17.39 10.27
CA SER A 237 6.80 17.35 9.85
C SER A 237 6.25 18.76 9.66
N ASN A 238 6.42 19.65 10.64
CA ASN A 238 5.97 21.05 10.54
C ASN A 238 6.55 21.77 9.31
N THR A 239 7.85 21.62 9.06
CA THR A 239 8.53 22.20 7.89
C THR A 239 7.97 21.66 6.57
N ARG A 240 7.77 20.33 6.49
CA ARG A 240 7.20 19.64 5.33
C ARG A 240 5.78 20.14 5.02
N PHE A 241 4.94 20.31 6.06
CA PHE A 241 3.59 20.86 5.91
C PHE A 241 3.59 22.32 5.48
N ALA A 242 4.47 23.15 6.06
CA ALA A 242 4.58 24.54 5.66
C ALA A 242 4.93 24.67 4.17
N ALA A 243 5.88 23.87 3.68
CA ALA A 243 6.21 23.80 2.26
C ALA A 243 5.01 23.34 1.41
N ALA A 244 4.29 22.28 1.83
CA ALA A 244 3.13 21.76 1.11
C ALA A 244 1.97 22.78 1.01
N GLU A 245 1.71 23.53 2.08
CA GLU A 245 0.68 24.58 2.09
C GLU A 245 1.04 25.74 1.16
N GLU A 246 2.30 26.16 1.10
CA GLU A 246 2.73 27.16 0.12
C GLU A 246 2.62 26.64 -1.32
N LEU A 247 2.99 25.39 -1.59
CA LEU A 247 2.82 24.77 -2.90
C LEU A 247 1.33 24.67 -3.31
N LYS A 248 0.41 24.43 -2.37
CA LYS A 248 -1.04 24.47 -2.66
C LYS A 248 -1.52 25.86 -3.08
N LYS A 249 -1.04 26.91 -2.41
CA LYS A 249 -1.37 28.30 -2.76
C LYS A 249 -0.88 28.64 -4.18
N LEU A 250 0.25 28.06 -4.61
CA LEU A 250 0.72 28.14 -5.98
C LEU A 250 -0.26 27.47 -6.95
N VAL A 251 -0.66 26.22 -6.69
CA VAL A 251 -1.62 25.48 -7.56
C VAL A 251 -2.96 26.20 -7.71
N SER A 252 -3.44 26.91 -6.69
CA SER A 252 -4.71 27.65 -6.79
C SER A 252 -4.61 28.97 -7.56
N ARG A 253 -3.39 29.41 -7.93
CA ARG A 253 -3.16 30.63 -8.72
C ARG A 253 -2.83 30.35 -10.18
N LEU A 254 -2.38 29.13 -10.51
CA LEU A 254 -2.13 28.71 -11.89
C LEU A 254 -3.47 28.51 -12.62
N ASP A 255 -3.70 29.28 -13.69
CA ASP A 255 -4.82 29.05 -14.60
C ASP A 255 -4.62 27.74 -15.39
N ALA A 256 -5.72 27.15 -15.90
CA ALA A 256 -5.67 25.81 -16.51
C ALA A 256 -4.84 25.72 -17.81
N ASP A 257 -4.58 26.86 -18.47
CA ASP A 257 -3.98 26.95 -19.80
C ASP A 257 -2.61 27.71 -19.82
N GLU A 258 -1.99 27.98 -18.67
CA GLU A 258 -0.73 28.76 -18.60
C GLU A 258 0.56 27.94 -18.80
N PRO A 259 1.62 28.53 -19.39
CA PRO A 259 2.84 27.83 -19.81
C PRO A 259 3.80 27.46 -18.66
N GLU A 260 4.54 26.37 -18.87
CA GLU A 260 5.52 25.73 -17.95
C GLU A 260 6.61 26.66 -17.37
N LEU A 261 6.89 27.79 -18.03
CA LEU A 261 7.94 28.75 -17.65
C LEU A 261 7.64 29.50 -16.34
N GLU A 262 6.39 29.58 -15.88
CA GLU A 262 6.06 30.34 -14.66
C GLU A 262 6.29 29.54 -13.36
N ILE A 263 6.23 28.21 -13.38
CA ILE A 263 6.34 27.38 -12.17
C ILE A 263 7.71 27.56 -11.49
N LEU A 264 8.79 27.64 -12.28
CA LEU A 264 10.14 27.79 -11.76
C LEU A 264 10.35 29.16 -11.07
N ASP A 265 9.79 30.21 -11.65
CA ASP A 265 9.86 31.58 -11.11
C ASP A 265 9.06 31.67 -9.80
N TYR A 266 7.86 31.09 -9.77
CA TYR A 266 7.09 31.02 -8.53
C TYR A 266 7.78 30.21 -7.42
N LEU A 267 8.44 29.10 -7.73
CA LEU A 267 9.20 28.34 -6.72
C LEU A 267 10.38 29.12 -6.13
N ASN A 268 10.95 30.06 -6.90
CA ASN A 268 11.97 30.98 -6.41
C ASN A 268 11.39 32.07 -5.50
N ASP A 269 10.24 32.62 -5.87
CA ASP A 269 9.65 33.79 -5.18
C ASP A 269 8.91 33.44 -3.90
N TYR A 270 8.36 32.23 -3.81
CA TYR A 270 7.62 31.77 -2.64
C TYR A 270 8.54 31.22 -1.57
N HIS A 271 8.47 31.83 -0.40
CA HIS A 271 9.26 31.50 0.78
C HIS A 271 8.33 31.03 1.90
N PHE A 272 8.85 30.18 2.78
CA PHE A 272 8.09 29.63 3.91
C PHE A 272 8.96 29.54 5.16
N THR A 273 8.33 29.42 6.33
CA THR A 273 9.04 29.31 7.60
C THR A 273 9.43 27.86 7.88
N VAL A 274 10.69 27.64 8.22
CA VAL A 274 11.21 26.34 8.67
C VAL A 274 11.09 26.26 10.20
N ASP A 275 10.74 25.08 10.72
CA ASP A 275 10.74 24.84 12.16
C ASP A 275 12.18 24.81 12.72
N PRO A 276 12.51 25.60 13.77
CA PRO A 276 13.86 25.72 14.29
C PRO A 276 14.39 24.43 14.92
N HIS A 277 13.52 23.49 15.30
CA HIS A 277 13.94 22.19 15.83
C HIS A 277 14.10 21.13 14.73
N GLY A 278 13.72 21.43 13.48
CA GLY A 278 13.87 20.53 12.34
C GLY A 278 15.32 20.38 11.87
N SER A 279 15.63 19.25 11.22
CA SER A 279 16.97 18.96 10.70
C SER A 279 17.35 19.82 9.51
N TYR A 280 16.38 20.36 8.77
CA TYR A 280 16.66 21.35 7.73
C TYR A 280 17.24 22.64 8.33
N ALA A 281 16.66 23.14 9.44
CA ALA A 281 17.18 24.31 10.14
C ALA A 281 18.58 24.07 10.73
N ALA A 282 18.83 22.87 11.27
CA ALA A 282 20.13 22.51 11.82
C ALA A 282 21.26 22.45 10.78
N ARG A 283 20.94 22.20 9.50
CA ARG A 283 21.92 22.16 8.39
C ARG A 283 22.34 23.54 7.88
N GLN A 284 21.56 24.57 8.16
CA GLN A 284 21.83 25.92 7.70
C GLN A 284 22.76 26.64 8.68
N ASP A 285 23.85 27.23 8.17
CA ASP A 285 24.77 28.05 8.98
C ASP A 285 24.01 29.13 9.76
N ALA A 286 24.54 29.55 10.91
CA ALA A 286 23.96 30.59 11.77
C ALA A 286 23.72 31.96 11.10
N GLY A 287 24.02 32.11 9.81
CA GLY A 287 23.75 33.29 8.98
C GLY A 287 22.84 33.08 7.75
N ALA A 288 22.30 31.88 7.52
CA ALA A 288 21.38 31.61 6.40
C ALA A 288 19.92 32.02 6.71
N SER A 289 19.14 32.29 5.65
CA SER A 289 17.76 32.78 5.76
C SER A 289 16.83 31.76 6.41
N LYS A 290 16.21 32.13 7.55
CA LYS A 290 15.16 31.35 8.24
C LYS A 290 13.92 31.06 7.38
N THR A 291 13.84 31.70 6.23
CA THR A 291 12.79 31.53 5.22
C THR A 291 13.46 31.21 3.89
N PRO A 292 13.73 29.93 3.57
CA PRO A 292 14.21 29.53 2.24
C PRO A 292 13.09 29.66 1.21
N SER A 293 13.45 29.80 -0.07
CA SER A 293 12.50 29.63 -1.17
C SER A 293 12.09 28.16 -1.29
N LEU A 294 10.93 27.90 -1.87
CA LEU A 294 10.49 26.54 -2.18
C LEU A 294 11.54 25.83 -3.05
N LYS A 295 12.07 26.50 -4.08
CA LYS A 295 13.11 25.92 -4.94
C LYS A 295 14.36 25.51 -4.17
N GLN A 296 14.84 26.37 -3.27
CA GLN A 296 16.01 26.08 -2.45
C GLN A 296 15.75 24.86 -1.56
N TYR A 297 14.56 24.79 -0.94
CA TYR A 297 14.17 23.66 -0.12
C TYR A 297 14.09 22.35 -0.92
N LEU A 298 13.53 22.35 -2.13
CA LEU A 298 13.49 21.15 -2.99
C LEU A 298 14.92 20.71 -3.37
N HIS A 299 15.75 21.66 -3.80
CA HIS A 299 17.13 21.40 -4.19
C HIS A 299 17.97 20.81 -3.05
N ASP A 300 17.88 21.38 -1.85
CA ASP A 300 18.63 20.95 -0.66
C ASP A 300 18.20 19.59 -0.10
N ASN A 301 17.00 19.13 -0.47
CA ASN A 301 16.53 17.77 -0.19
C ASN A 301 16.79 16.80 -1.35
N GLY A 302 17.41 17.26 -2.45
CA GLY A 302 17.71 16.44 -3.63
C GLY A 302 16.47 16.01 -4.41
N TRP A 303 15.39 16.80 -4.31
CA TRP A 303 14.15 16.54 -5.02
C TRP A 303 14.14 17.22 -6.39
N ASN A 304 13.46 16.57 -7.34
CA ASN A 304 13.21 17.08 -8.67
C ASN A 304 12.37 18.35 -8.57
N ILE A 305 12.76 19.38 -9.32
CA ILE A 305 11.98 20.61 -9.43
C ILE A 305 10.82 20.33 -10.38
N PRO A 306 9.55 20.44 -9.94
CA PRO A 306 8.41 20.12 -10.80
C PRO A 306 8.32 21.13 -11.96
N ALA A 307 8.18 20.61 -13.18
CA ALA A 307 8.00 21.38 -14.40
C ALA A 307 6.53 21.43 -14.84
N THR A 308 5.70 20.47 -14.39
CA THR A 308 4.29 20.37 -14.77
C THR A 308 3.36 20.48 -13.56
N ARG A 309 2.08 20.82 -13.81
CA ARG A 309 1.05 20.83 -12.76
C ARG A 309 0.84 19.45 -12.13
N GLU A 310 1.03 18.38 -12.91
CA GLU A 310 0.92 16.99 -12.47
C GLU A 310 2.07 16.63 -11.51
N GLU A 311 3.31 17.01 -11.86
CA GLU A 311 4.48 16.84 -11.00
C GLU A 311 4.36 17.68 -9.71
N LEU A 312 3.87 18.92 -9.81
CA LEU A 312 3.62 19.77 -8.66
C LEU A 312 2.53 19.18 -7.75
N SER A 313 1.45 18.64 -8.32
CA SER A 313 0.39 17.96 -7.58
C SER A 313 0.90 16.69 -6.90
N ASN A 314 1.74 15.91 -7.58
CA ASN A 314 2.39 14.74 -7.03
C ASN A 314 3.32 15.10 -5.86
N LEU A 315 4.13 16.15 -6.01
CA LEU A 315 5.02 16.65 -4.96
C LEU A 315 4.22 17.07 -3.72
N ILE A 316 3.13 17.83 -3.90
CA ILE A 316 2.24 18.21 -2.79
C ILE A 316 1.70 16.97 -2.08
N GLN A 317 1.20 15.99 -2.84
CA GLN A 317 0.70 14.74 -2.24
C GLN A 317 1.80 13.98 -1.51
N ARG A 318 3.02 13.93 -2.06
CA ARG A 318 4.19 13.30 -1.43
C ARG A 318 4.58 13.97 -0.11
N LEU A 319 4.52 15.31 -0.04
CA LEU A 319 4.81 16.07 1.18
C LEU A 319 3.70 15.98 2.23
N LEU A 320 2.45 15.78 1.82
CA LEU A 320 1.33 15.59 2.75
C LEU A 320 1.19 14.14 3.22
N THR A 321 1.89 13.21 2.57
CA THR A 321 1.88 11.80 2.94
C THR A 321 2.98 11.54 3.96
N PRO A 322 2.66 11.09 5.18
CA PRO A 322 3.68 10.78 6.18
C PRO A 322 4.72 9.77 5.68
N SER A 323 5.98 9.95 6.07
CA SER A 323 7.06 9.01 5.77
C SER A 323 6.76 7.63 6.36
N ALA A 324 7.02 6.56 5.59
CA ALA A 324 6.92 5.20 6.10
C ALA A 324 7.89 5.02 7.29
N GLN A 325 7.47 4.28 8.31
CA GLN A 325 8.27 4.10 9.52
C GLN A 325 8.79 2.67 9.59
N SER A 326 10.12 2.53 9.63
CA SER A 326 10.75 1.24 9.89
C SER A 326 10.42 0.77 11.33
N PRO A 327 10.11 -0.53 11.51
CA PRO A 327 10.06 -1.15 12.84
C PRO A 327 11.37 -0.98 13.59
N ILE A 328 11.35 -1.19 14.91
CA ILE A 328 12.56 -1.03 15.74
C ILE A 328 13.70 -1.95 15.33
N HIS A 329 13.40 -3.11 14.72
CA HIS A 329 14.36 -4.10 14.19
C HIS A 329 14.47 -4.09 12.64
N GLY A 330 13.90 -3.07 11.99
CA GLY A 330 13.92 -2.93 10.53
C GLY A 330 13.26 -4.14 9.84
N ASN A 331 13.91 -4.69 8.83
CA ASN A 331 13.51 -5.89 8.10
C ASN A 331 13.98 -7.21 8.78
N ASN A 332 14.31 -7.15 10.07
CA ASN A 332 14.88 -8.24 10.88
C ASN A 332 16.20 -8.84 10.36
N GLY A 333 16.91 -8.20 9.42
CA GLY A 333 18.21 -8.69 8.93
C GLY A 333 19.38 -8.45 9.90
N GLY A 334 19.21 -7.56 10.88
CA GLY A 334 20.26 -7.21 11.84
C GLY A 334 21.52 -6.69 11.14
N ALA A 335 22.69 -7.16 11.56
CA ALA A 335 23.97 -6.75 11.00
C ALA A 335 24.14 -7.11 9.51
N LEU A 336 23.39 -8.07 8.98
CA LEU A 336 23.38 -8.40 7.54
C LEU A 336 22.64 -7.37 6.69
N ALA A 337 21.75 -6.58 7.31
CA ALA A 337 20.97 -5.54 6.65
C ALA A 337 21.56 -4.13 6.86
N TRP A 338 22.78 -4.03 7.37
CA TRP A 338 23.44 -2.73 7.50
C TRP A 338 23.69 -2.09 6.12
N PRO A 339 23.64 -0.75 6.04
CA PRO A 339 23.98 -0.01 4.83
C PRO A 339 25.32 -0.43 4.22
N ILE A 340 26.33 -0.62 5.06
CA ILE A 340 27.62 -1.17 4.64
C ILE A 340 27.59 -2.66 4.95
N ALA A 341 27.76 -3.48 3.91
CA ALA A 341 27.78 -4.93 4.04
C ALA A 341 28.82 -5.37 5.08
N LEU A 342 28.50 -6.46 5.78
CA LEU A 342 29.41 -7.06 6.73
C LEU A 342 30.67 -7.54 6.02
N ASP A 343 31.81 -7.39 6.68
CA ASP A 343 33.08 -7.90 6.18
C ASP A 343 33.01 -9.43 6.00
N THR A 344 33.52 -9.93 4.87
CA THR A 344 33.38 -11.34 4.49
C THR A 344 34.01 -12.30 5.50
N ASP A 345 35.14 -11.93 6.13
CA ASP A 345 35.78 -12.79 7.13
C ASP A 345 34.93 -12.87 8.41
N VAL A 346 34.30 -11.76 8.80
CA VAL A 346 33.38 -11.69 9.94
C VAL A 346 32.13 -12.52 9.66
N GLU A 347 31.56 -12.42 8.46
CA GLU A 347 30.39 -13.21 8.07
C GLU A 347 30.71 -14.71 8.06
N GLN A 348 31.86 -15.10 7.49
CA GLN A 348 32.31 -16.49 7.47
C GLN A 348 32.57 -17.04 8.88
N GLN A 349 33.13 -16.21 9.77
CA GLN A 349 33.31 -16.59 11.17
C GLN A 349 31.96 -16.87 11.83
N LEU A 350 31.01 -15.93 11.74
CA LEU A 350 29.67 -16.11 12.33
C LEU A 350 28.95 -17.35 11.77
N ARG A 351 29.06 -17.59 10.46
CA ARG A 351 28.52 -18.80 9.81
C ARG A 351 29.16 -20.08 10.35
N SER A 352 30.48 -20.07 10.57
CA SER A 352 31.22 -21.18 11.17
C SER A 352 30.76 -21.44 12.61
N ASP A 353 30.62 -20.40 13.41
CA ASP A 353 30.18 -20.47 14.80
C ASP A 353 28.77 -21.09 14.93
N VAL A 354 27.85 -20.64 14.07
CA VAL A 354 26.51 -21.23 13.97
C VAL A 354 26.59 -22.70 13.54
N ARG A 355 27.36 -23.03 12.48
CA ARG A 355 27.56 -24.41 11.99
C ARG A 355 28.06 -25.35 13.09
N ASN A 356 29.01 -24.88 13.88
CA ASN A 356 29.59 -25.64 14.99
C ASN A 356 28.68 -25.69 16.23
N GLY A 357 27.59 -24.90 16.25
CA GLY A 357 26.67 -24.80 17.39
C GLY A 357 27.23 -24.03 18.57
N LYS A 358 28.27 -23.22 18.37
CA LYS A 358 28.93 -22.44 19.41
C LYS A 358 28.99 -20.98 18.97
N VAL A 359 28.02 -20.19 19.41
CA VAL A 359 27.84 -18.80 18.97
C VAL A 359 28.16 -17.86 20.12
N GLY A 360 29.14 -16.95 19.95
CA GLY A 360 29.62 -16.10 21.05
C GLY A 360 30.13 -16.91 22.26
N GLY A 361 30.63 -18.13 22.03
CA GLY A 361 31.04 -19.05 23.10
C GLY A 361 29.89 -19.81 23.81
N ILE A 362 28.63 -19.58 23.43
CA ILE A 362 27.46 -20.29 23.99
C ILE A 362 27.13 -21.52 23.14
N ASP A 363 26.99 -22.68 23.80
CA ASP A 363 26.60 -23.94 23.16
C ASP A 363 25.07 -24.01 22.94
N LEU A 364 24.67 -24.18 21.68
CA LEU A 364 23.26 -24.28 21.26
C LEU A 364 22.67 -25.69 21.48
N GLY A 365 23.48 -26.67 21.91
CA GLY A 365 23.06 -28.05 22.09
C GLY A 365 22.56 -28.70 20.79
N ASP A 366 21.50 -29.50 20.91
CA ASP A 366 20.89 -30.25 19.79
C ASP A 366 20.04 -29.38 18.84
N SER A 367 19.83 -28.10 19.16
CA SER A 367 19.00 -27.19 18.35
C SER A 367 19.56 -27.01 16.94
N LYS A 368 18.73 -27.22 15.92
CA LYS A 368 19.16 -27.17 14.51
C LYS A 368 19.39 -25.75 13.97
N SER A 369 18.98 -24.71 14.71
CA SER A 369 19.17 -23.30 14.37
C SER A 369 19.20 -22.42 15.63
N VAL A 370 19.68 -21.18 15.50
CA VAL A 370 19.64 -20.19 16.59
C VAL A 370 18.19 -19.91 17.00
N LEU A 371 17.29 -19.73 16.04
CA LEU A 371 15.85 -19.55 16.32
C LEU A 371 15.28 -20.75 17.10
N GLY A 372 15.63 -21.98 16.72
CA GLY A 372 15.20 -23.18 17.44
C GLY A 372 15.71 -23.22 18.89
N TYR A 373 16.93 -22.76 19.14
CA TYR A 373 17.48 -22.62 20.50
C TYR A 373 16.72 -21.60 21.36
N LEU A 374 16.36 -20.45 20.76
CA LEU A 374 15.60 -19.40 21.43
C LEU A 374 14.16 -19.83 21.73
N MET A 375 13.53 -20.58 20.84
CA MET A 375 12.17 -21.10 21.02
C MET A 375 12.11 -22.27 22.02
N GLN A 376 13.21 -22.96 22.29
CA GLN A 376 13.24 -24.13 23.18
C GLN A 376 12.81 -23.76 24.62
N GLY A 377 11.77 -24.45 25.09
CA GLY A 377 11.17 -24.26 26.42
C GLY A 377 10.06 -23.21 26.48
N ASN A 378 9.67 -22.62 25.33
CA ASN A 378 8.53 -21.72 25.23
C ASN A 378 7.31 -22.44 24.61
N TYR A 379 6.11 -22.05 25.05
CA TYR A 379 4.85 -22.43 24.42
C TYR A 379 4.22 -21.21 23.74
N PHE A 380 3.72 -21.40 22.52
CA PHE A 380 3.04 -20.37 21.74
C PHE A 380 1.62 -20.83 21.43
N SER A 381 0.64 -20.00 21.74
CA SER A 381 -0.76 -20.24 21.38
C SER A 381 -0.98 -20.08 19.86
N PRO A 382 -2.03 -20.70 19.29
CA PRO A 382 -2.39 -20.50 17.89
C PRO A 382 -2.63 -19.04 17.51
N ASP A 383 -3.11 -18.21 18.44
CA ASP A 383 -3.32 -16.79 18.19
C ASP A 383 -2.02 -15.99 18.20
N GLU A 384 -1.05 -16.32 19.06
CA GLU A 384 0.28 -15.71 19.02
C GLU A 384 1.01 -16.02 17.71
N LEU A 385 0.85 -17.24 17.15
CA LEU A 385 1.47 -17.65 15.90
C LEU A 385 0.97 -16.87 14.67
N LYS A 386 -0.19 -16.19 14.77
CA LYS A 386 -0.67 -15.25 13.74
C LYS A 386 0.08 -13.91 13.78
N HIS A 387 0.88 -13.67 14.83
CA HIS A 387 1.65 -12.44 15.04
C HIS A 387 3.15 -12.74 15.22
N PRO A 388 3.83 -13.34 14.21
CA PRO A 388 5.21 -13.80 14.33
C PRO A 388 6.22 -12.71 14.70
N GLN A 389 6.01 -11.45 14.30
CA GLN A 389 6.88 -10.34 14.74
C GLN A 389 6.90 -10.19 16.27
N LYS A 390 5.73 -10.28 16.94
CA LYS A 390 5.66 -10.19 18.41
C LYS A 390 6.42 -11.33 19.08
N ILE A 391 6.43 -12.52 18.45
CA ILE A 391 7.23 -13.66 18.91
C ILE A 391 8.71 -13.34 18.77
N ILE A 392 9.16 -12.84 17.62
CA ILE A 392 10.57 -12.46 17.39
C ILE A 392 11.02 -11.40 18.40
N ASP A 393 10.25 -10.34 18.61
CA ASP A 393 10.55 -9.28 19.58
C ASP A 393 10.69 -9.85 21.01
N ARG A 394 9.78 -10.77 21.40
CA ARG A 394 9.84 -11.47 22.70
C ARG A 394 11.09 -12.37 22.81
N LEU A 395 11.48 -13.03 21.72
CA LEU A 395 12.65 -13.92 21.71
C LEU A 395 13.96 -13.11 21.85
N ILE A 396 14.07 -11.96 21.17
CA ILE A 396 15.21 -11.04 21.29
C ILE A 396 15.36 -10.55 22.73
N LEU A 397 14.24 -10.16 23.36
CA LEU A 397 14.24 -9.64 24.73
C LEU A 397 14.31 -10.72 25.81
N SER A 398 14.25 -12.01 25.45
CA SER A 398 14.32 -13.12 26.40
C SER A 398 15.71 -13.22 27.04
N PRO A 399 15.85 -13.85 28.24
CA PRO A 399 17.15 -14.07 28.85
C PRO A 399 18.16 -14.80 27.93
N LYS A 400 17.68 -15.79 27.16
CA LYS A 400 18.50 -16.50 26.16
C LYS A 400 18.92 -15.57 25.01
N GLY A 401 17.98 -14.77 24.49
CA GLY A 401 18.24 -13.82 23.41
C GLY A 401 19.27 -12.76 23.79
N ARG A 402 19.07 -12.12 24.96
CA ARG A 402 20.01 -11.12 25.48
C ARG A 402 21.41 -11.70 25.70
N ALA A 403 21.50 -12.84 26.38
CA ALA A 403 22.79 -13.48 26.64
C ALA A 403 23.54 -13.80 25.34
N LEU A 404 22.84 -14.31 24.32
CA LEU A 404 23.46 -14.65 23.04
C LEU A 404 23.89 -13.39 22.26
N GLY A 405 23.02 -12.38 22.17
CA GLY A 405 23.32 -11.13 21.49
C GLY A 405 24.48 -10.36 22.14
N GLU A 406 24.49 -10.26 23.48
CA GLU A 406 25.55 -9.61 24.25
C GLU A 406 26.89 -10.34 24.13
N ALA A 407 26.87 -11.68 24.08
CA ALA A 407 28.09 -12.47 23.90
C ALA A 407 28.73 -12.23 22.52
N ILE A 408 27.93 -12.20 21.44
CA ILE A 408 28.42 -11.87 20.09
C ILE A 408 28.91 -10.43 20.05
N GLN A 409 28.16 -9.49 20.65
CA GLN A 409 28.55 -8.09 20.71
C GLN A 409 29.91 -7.92 21.40
N ALA A 410 30.13 -8.54 22.55
CA ALA A 410 31.40 -8.48 23.27
C ALA A 410 32.57 -9.02 22.44
N GLU A 411 32.35 -10.11 21.70
CA GLU A 411 33.36 -10.66 20.79
C GLU A 411 33.72 -9.69 19.65
N MET A 412 32.70 -9.06 19.04
CA MET A 412 32.90 -8.12 17.93
C MET A 412 33.49 -6.79 18.38
N ASP A 413 33.08 -6.29 19.55
CA ASP A 413 33.64 -5.09 20.16
C ASP A 413 35.13 -5.25 20.48
N ALA A 414 35.57 -6.45 20.90
CA ALA A 414 36.99 -6.76 21.10
C ALA A 414 37.82 -6.66 19.80
N LYS A 415 37.16 -6.79 18.63
CA LYS A 415 37.73 -6.61 17.29
C LYS A 415 37.51 -5.19 16.73
N LEU A 416 37.02 -4.26 17.55
CA LEU A 416 36.64 -2.89 17.18
C LEU A 416 35.51 -2.81 16.14
N ILE A 417 34.69 -3.86 16.03
CA ILE A 417 33.52 -3.90 15.14
C ILE A 417 32.28 -3.57 15.95
N LYS A 418 31.68 -2.41 15.69
CA LYS A 418 30.49 -1.94 16.42
C LYS A 418 29.21 -2.57 15.89
N GLY A 419 28.23 -2.71 16.76
CA GLY A 419 26.90 -3.21 16.45
C GLY A 419 26.13 -3.50 17.73
N SER A 420 24.80 -3.46 17.66
CA SER A 420 23.94 -3.74 18.80
C SER A 420 23.83 -5.25 19.06
N ALA A 421 23.63 -5.66 20.31
CA ALA A 421 23.36 -7.05 20.66
C ALA A 421 22.18 -7.64 19.85
N ALA A 422 21.15 -6.83 19.60
CA ALA A 422 19.99 -7.24 18.80
C ALA A 422 20.35 -7.44 17.32
N ASP A 423 21.14 -6.55 16.71
CA ASP A 423 21.54 -6.67 15.30
C ASP A 423 22.41 -7.91 15.08
N TRP A 424 23.32 -8.20 16.00
CA TRP A 424 24.14 -9.41 15.94
C TRP A 424 23.30 -10.68 16.09
N LEU A 425 22.38 -10.69 17.05
CA LEU A 425 21.47 -11.83 17.26
C LEU A 425 20.61 -12.10 16.00
N LEU A 426 20.02 -11.05 15.44
CA LEU A 426 19.22 -11.14 14.22
C LEU A 426 20.05 -11.65 13.03
N ALA A 427 21.29 -11.19 12.87
CA ALA A 427 22.19 -11.65 11.83
C ALA A 427 22.46 -13.17 11.92
N VAL A 428 22.81 -13.68 13.12
CA VAL A 428 23.08 -15.12 13.28
C VAL A 428 21.83 -15.99 13.20
N MET A 429 20.64 -15.43 13.45
CA MET A 429 19.37 -16.13 13.25
C MET A 429 19.07 -16.46 11.78
N HIS A 430 19.60 -15.67 10.84
CA HIS A 430 19.53 -15.95 9.40
C HIS A 430 20.55 -16.98 8.92
N MET A 431 21.48 -17.40 9.79
CA MET A 431 22.52 -18.37 9.45
C MET A 431 22.08 -19.79 9.83
N SER A 432 22.51 -20.77 9.03
CA SER A 432 22.10 -22.16 9.20
C SER A 432 23.23 -23.06 9.69
N ARG A 433 22.86 -24.12 10.43
CA ARG A 433 23.80 -25.16 10.88
C ARG A 433 24.19 -26.15 9.77
N SER A 434 23.47 -26.20 8.66
CA SER A 434 23.73 -27.14 7.55
C SER A 434 24.57 -26.49 6.45
N GLY A 435 25.74 -27.08 6.14
CA GLY A 435 26.65 -26.59 5.09
C GLY A 435 26.17 -26.80 3.64
N ALA A 436 25.02 -27.43 3.41
CA ALA A 436 24.44 -27.62 2.07
C ALA A 436 23.97 -26.30 1.42
N LEU A 437 23.87 -25.23 2.21
CA LEU A 437 23.31 -23.93 1.80
C LEU A 437 24.26 -23.04 0.99
N ASP A 438 25.57 -23.29 1.08
CA ASP A 438 26.56 -22.48 0.37
C ASP A 438 26.54 -22.71 -1.16
N LYS A 439 25.90 -23.79 -1.64
CA LYS A 439 25.70 -24.11 -3.08
C LYS A 439 24.30 -23.81 -3.62
N ALA A 440 23.29 -23.66 -2.76
CA ALA A 440 21.92 -23.32 -3.18
C ALA A 440 21.71 -21.80 -3.27
N ALA A 441 22.55 -21.01 -2.58
CA ALA A 441 22.56 -19.56 -2.63
C ALA A 441 23.04 -18.97 -3.98
N SER A 442 23.35 -19.79 -4.99
CA SER A 442 23.86 -19.34 -6.29
C SER A 442 22.79 -19.13 -7.37
N SER A 443 21.49 -19.28 -7.06
CA SER A 443 20.42 -18.73 -7.89
C SER A 443 19.62 -17.75 -7.05
N GLU A 444 19.58 -16.48 -7.47
CA GLU A 444 18.89 -15.35 -6.82
C GLU A 444 17.40 -15.62 -6.50
N ASP A 445 16.81 -16.69 -7.04
CA ASP A 445 15.37 -17.01 -6.96
C ASP A 445 14.95 -18.03 -5.87
N SER A 446 15.87 -18.54 -5.04
CA SER A 446 15.52 -19.57 -4.04
C SER A 446 15.88 -19.17 -2.60
N LEU A 447 14.86 -19.15 -1.72
CA LEU A 447 15.03 -18.91 -0.29
C LEU A 447 15.26 -20.25 0.39
N GLU A 448 16.45 -20.47 0.97
CA GLU A 448 16.77 -21.77 1.60
C GLU A 448 16.57 -22.96 0.63
N GLY A 449 16.77 -22.77 -0.68
CA GLY A 449 16.51 -23.81 -1.71
C GLY A 449 15.03 -23.93 -2.13
N PHE A 450 14.13 -23.13 -1.56
CA PHE A 450 12.72 -23.04 -1.94
C PHE A 450 12.47 -21.91 -2.93
N ALA A 451 11.96 -22.22 -4.12
CA ALA A 451 11.65 -21.22 -5.14
C ALA A 451 10.29 -20.55 -4.89
N LEU A 452 10.28 -19.37 -4.24
CA LEU A 452 9.06 -18.62 -3.92
C LEU A 452 8.20 -18.31 -5.15
N LYS A 453 8.85 -18.02 -6.28
CA LYS A 453 8.23 -17.66 -7.56
C LYS A 453 8.48 -18.72 -8.63
N GLY A 454 8.87 -19.94 -8.21
CA GLY A 454 9.08 -21.09 -9.10
C GLY A 454 7.78 -21.63 -9.71
N SER A 455 7.90 -22.58 -10.64
CA SER A 455 6.77 -23.16 -11.37
C SER A 455 5.61 -23.62 -10.47
N ASP A 456 5.94 -24.15 -9.29
CA ASP A 456 4.96 -24.74 -8.37
C ASP A 456 4.23 -23.69 -7.52
N ASN A 457 4.74 -22.46 -7.47
CA ASN A 457 4.19 -21.37 -6.65
C ASN A 457 3.65 -20.20 -7.49
N ARG A 458 3.92 -20.16 -8.80
CA ARG A 458 3.34 -19.19 -9.73
C ARG A 458 1.82 -19.29 -9.75
N PHE A 459 1.19 -18.12 -9.89
CA PHE A 459 -0.26 -17.94 -9.93
C PHE A 459 -1.03 -18.43 -8.69
N LYS A 460 -0.33 -18.80 -7.60
CA LYS A 460 -0.94 -19.15 -6.31
C LYS A 460 -1.03 -17.92 -5.39
N PRO A 461 -2.03 -17.84 -4.50
CA PRO A 461 -2.10 -16.80 -3.48
C PRO A 461 -0.83 -16.76 -2.64
N ALA A 462 -0.37 -15.56 -2.28
CA ALA A 462 0.84 -15.36 -1.46
C ALA A 462 0.79 -16.15 -0.15
N SER A 463 -0.39 -16.18 0.51
CA SER A 463 -0.65 -16.98 1.71
C SER A 463 -0.36 -18.47 1.52
N THR A 464 -0.69 -19.02 0.35
CA THR A 464 -0.41 -20.42 -0.01
C THR A 464 1.08 -20.65 -0.20
N VAL A 465 1.80 -19.70 -0.82
CA VAL A 465 3.26 -19.78 -0.99
C VAL A 465 3.99 -19.76 0.35
N VAL A 466 3.54 -18.90 1.29
CA VAL A 466 4.09 -18.84 2.65
C VAL A 466 3.87 -20.16 3.42
N GLU A 467 2.68 -20.76 3.32
CA GLU A 467 2.42 -22.06 3.96
C GLU A 467 3.24 -23.19 3.30
N ASN A 468 3.42 -23.16 1.98
CA ASN A 468 4.30 -24.10 1.27
C ASN A 468 5.75 -23.98 1.75
N LEU A 469 6.25 -22.76 1.97
CA LEU A 469 7.58 -22.53 2.54
C LEU A 469 7.68 -23.12 3.97
N ALA A 470 6.69 -22.89 4.83
CA ALA A 470 6.69 -23.45 6.18
C ALA A 470 6.71 -25.00 6.16
N ASN A 471 5.90 -25.61 5.30
CA ASN A 471 5.90 -27.06 5.11
C ASN A 471 7.24 -27.58 4.58
N TYR A 472 7.85 -26.86 3.63
CA TYR A 472 9.17 -27.19 3.09
C TYR A 472 10.24 -27.18 4.18
N LEU A 473 10.27 -26.14 5.03
CA LEU A 473 11.24 -26.04 6.14
C LEU A 473 11.14 -27.22 7.13
N VAL A 474 9.94 -27.75 7.37
CA VAL A 474 9.78 -28.98 8.18
C VAL A 474 10.26 -30.21 7.42
N SER A 475 9.88 -30.36 6.15
CA SER A 475 10.24 -31.54 5.34
C SER A 475 11.75 -31.70 5.15
N GLU A 476 12.47 -30.58 5.02
CA GLU A 476 13.92 -30.53 4.89
C GLU A 476 14.65 -30.53 6.25
N GLN A 477 13.93 -30.75 7.34
CA GLN A 477 14.46 -30.77 8.72
C GLN A 477 15.18 -29.47 9.14
N LYS A 478 14.82 -28.34 8.50
CA LYS A 478 15.32 -27.01 8.83
C LYS A 478 14.61 -26.40 10.04
N ALA A 479 13.37 -26.83 10.28
CA ALA A 479 12.60 -26.55 11.48
C ALA A 479 12.15 -27.86 12.15
N SER A 480 12.17 -27.88 13.48
CA SER A 480 11.81 -29.08 14.27
C SER A 480 10.29 -29.25 14.44
N SER A 481 9.50 -28.21 14.17
CA SER A 481 8.04 -28.22 14.25
C SER A 481 7.43 -27.21 13.27
N LEU A 482 6.12 -27.33 13.01
CA LEU A 482 5.41 -26.40 12.13
C LEU A 482 5.31 -25.00 12.74
N GLU A 483 5.19 -24.89 14.06
CA GLU A 483 5.20 -23.61 14.78
C GLU A 483 6.53 -22.89 14.58
N GLN A 484 7.66 -23.59 14.75
CA GLN A 484 8.98 -23.04 14.45
C GLN A 484 9.08 -22.64 12.98
N ALA A 485 8.60 -23.50 12.07
CA ALA A 485 8.69 -23.25 10.63
C ALA A 485 7.92 -22.00 10.21
N ARG A 486 6.74 -21.72 10.80
CA ARG A 486 5.97 -20.51 10.50
C ARG A 486 6.67 -19.23 10.96
N VAL A 487 7.24 -19.23 12.16
CA VAL A 487 8.04 -18.09 12.65
C VAL A 487 9.30 -17.91 11.80
N GLN A 488 9.97 -19.00 11.43
CA GLN A 488 11.15 -18.98 10.58
C GLN A 488 10.84 -18.50 9.16
N ALA A 489 9.73 -18.95 8.56
CA ALA A 489 9.28 -18.48 7.25
C ALA A 489 9.03 -16.97 7.26
N TYR A 490 8.31 -16.45 8.26
CA TYR A 490 8.10 -15.01 8.40
C TYR A 490 9.44 -14.25 8.55
N PHE A 491 10.34 -14.76 9.37
CA PHE A 491 11.66 -14.16 9.59
C PHE A 491 12.49 -14.07 8.30
N LEU A 492 12.58 -15.17 7.55
CA LEU A 492 13.30 -15.22 6.27
C LEU A 492 12.67 -14.29 5.22
N LEU A 493 11.33 -14.30 5.10
CA LEU A 493 10.61 -13.44 4.16
C LEU A 493 10.79 -11.96 4.50
N SER A 494 10.88 -11.60 5.78
CA SER A 494 11.01 -10.19 6.18
C SER A 494 12.25 -9.50 5.62
N THR A 495 13.32 -10.23 5.36
CA THR A 495 14.57 -9.70 4.78
C THR A 495 14.65 -9.91 3.26
N HIS A 496 14.13 -11.03 2.74
CA HIS A 496 14.38 -11.45 1.35
C HIS A 496 13.21 -11.26 0.39
N ALA A 497 11.97 -11.35 0.88
CA ALA A 497 10.77 -11.24 0.05
C ALA A 497 9.61 -10.62 0.85
N PRO A 498 9.77 -9.35 1.29
CA PRO A 498 8.80 -8.67 2.16
C PRO A 498 7.41 -8.57 1.53
N GLU A 499 7.29 -8.70 0.19
CA GLU A 499 6.02 -8.71 -0.51
C GLU A 499 5.07 -9.84 -0.07
N PHE A 500 5.60 -10.96 0.45
CA PHE A 500 4.80 -12.10 0.90
C PHE A 500 4.26 -11.95 2.33
N ILE A 501 4.74 -10.96 3.09
CA ILE A 501 4.31 -10.73 4.48
C ILE A 501 3.50 -9.44 4.67
N VAL A 502 3.16 -8.75 3.58
CA VAL A 502 2.17 -7.66 3.58
C VAL A 502 0.81 -8.23 3.98
N LYS A 503 0.06 -7.47 4.78
CA LYS A 503 -1.23 -7.92 5.31
C LYS A 503 -2.33 -7.81 4.25
N GLY A 504 -3.21 -8.81 4.18
CA GLY A 504 -4.44 -8.73 3.38
C GLY A 504 -4.22 -8.66 1.87
N ILE A 505 -3.18 -9.32 1.34
CA ILE A 505 -2.96 -9.45 -0.11
C ILE A 505 -4.16 -10.20 -0.72
N PRO A 506 -4.86 -9.64 -1.72
CA PRO A 506 -5.97 -10.33 -2.38
C PRO A 506 -5.49 -11.60 -3.10
N ASP A 507 -6.28 -12.67 -3.08
CA ASP A 507 -5.93 -13.97 -3.69
C ASP A 507 -5.63 -13.91 -5.19
N LYS A 508 -6.09 -12.84 -5.87
CA LYS A 508 -5.85 -12.60 -7.30
C LYS A 508 -4.52 -11.89 -7.59
N VAL A 509 -3.86 -11.36 -6.58
CA VAL A 509 -2.53 -10.74 -6.66
C VAL A 509 -1.52 -11.85 -6.41
N THR A 510 -1.05 -12.49 -7.48
CA THR A 510 -0.23 -13.71 -7.40
C THR A 510 1.05 -13.62 -8.22
N PRO A 511 2.14 -14.29 -7.82
CA PRO A 511 3.39 -14.28 -8.59
C PRO A 511 3.17 -14.64 -10.06
N GLY A 512 3.63 -13.78 -10.96
CA GLY A 512 3.48 -13.94 -12.41
C GLY A 512 2.36 -13.13 -13.05
N THR A 513 1.54 -12.39 -12.29
CA THR A 513 0.53 -11.46 -12.84
C THR A 513 1.05 -10.02 -12.96
N HIS A 514 0.39 -9.18 -13.77
CA HIS A 514 0.71 -7.76 -13.86
C HIS A 514 0.49 -7.01 -12.52
N SER A 515 -0.49 -7.45 -11.73
CA SER A 515 -0.79 -6.86 -10.44
C SER A 515 0.32 -7.14 -9.43
N TRP A 516 0.92 -8.33 -9.50
CA TRP A 516 2.10 -8.67 -8.70
C TRP A 516 3.33 -7.85 -9.08
N VAL A 517 3.55 -7.56 -10.37
CA VAL A 517 4.64 -6.67 -10.82
C VAL A 517 4.51 -5.28 -10.19
N SER A 518 3.32 -4.71 -10.26
CA SER A 518 3.05 -3.38 -9.66
C SER A 518 3.20 -3.40 -8.13
N PHE A 519 2.68 -4.45 -7.50
CA PHE A 519 2.71 -4.63 -6.05
C PHE A 519 4.13 -4.83 -5.50
N THR A 520 4.93 -5.70 -6.12
CA THR A 520 6.33 -5.93 -5.70
C THR A 520 7.21 -4.71 -5.94
N THR A 521 7.00 -3.99 -7.04
CA THR A 521 7.63 -2.69 -7.29
C THR A 521 7.31 -1.70 -6.16
N ALA A 522 6.05 -1.63 -5.74
CA ALA A 522 5.62 -0.77 -4.64
C ALA A 522 6.26 -1.16 -3.31
N VAL A 523 6.26 -2.46 -2.98
CA VAL A 523 6.90 -2.99 -1.77
C VAL A 523 8.39 -2.62 -1.77
N ALA A 524 9.11 -2.86 -2.86
CA ALA A 524 10.53 -2.55 -2.95
C ALA A 524 10.83 -1.05 -2.76
N ARG A 525 10.01 -0.16 -3.31
CA ARG A 525 10.14 1.29 -3.10
C ARG A 525 9.98 1.68 -1.64
N ILE A 526 8.99 1.10 -0.95
CA ILE A 526 8.74 1.37 0.48
C ILE A 526 9.85 0.78 1.34
N GLU A 527 10.31 -0.44 1.05
CA GLU A 527 11.39 -1.10 1.77
C GLU A 527 12.74 -0.38 1.58
N ALA A 528 12.96 0.24 0.42
CA ALA A 528 14.12 1.10 0.20
C ALA A 528 14.05 2.44 0.95
N GLU A 529 12.85 2.97 1.20
CA GLU A 529 12.63 4.18 2.02
C GLU A 529 12.71 3.86 3.52
N ALA A 530 12.09 2.76 3.94
CA ALA A 530 11.92 2.35 5.32
C ALA A 530 11.92 0.81 5.44
N PRO A 531 13.10 0.19 5.65
CA PRO A 531 13.21 -1.27 5.75
C PRO A 531 12.29 -1.85 6.86
N GLY A 532 11.58 -2.91 6.52
CA GLY A 532 10.60 -3.64 7.33
C GLY A 532 9.22 -2.99 7.43
N ALA A 533 9.01 -1.80 6.86
CA ALA A 533 7.76 -1.08 7.03
C ALA A 533 6.56 -1.82 6.39
N THR A 534 6.75 -2.51 5.27
CA THR A 534 5.66 -3.16 4.54
C THR A 534 5.05 -4.34 5.29
N ALA A 535 5.81 -4.98 6.19
CA ALA A 535 5.33 -6.04 7.08
C ALA A 535 4.24 -5.54 8.06
N GLN A 536 4.19 -4.24 8.32
CA GLN A 536 3.16 -3.61 9.15
C GLN A 536 1.98 -3.10 8.32
N MET A 537 2.13 -3.03 6.99
CA MET A 537 1.16 -2.44 6.09
C MET A 537 0.16 -3.45 5.52
N THR A 538 -1.02 -2.96 5.12
CA THR A 538 -1.96 -3.70 4.28
C THR A 538 -1.64 -3.52 2.80
N TYR A 539 -2.12 -4.43 1.95
CA TYR A 539 -2.02 -4.29 0.49
C TYR A 539 -2.53 -2.92 0.00
N GLU A 540 -3.67 -2.46 0.53
CA GLU A 540 -4.25 -1.16 0.18
C GLU A 540 -3.31 0.01 0.54
N GLN A 541 -2.69 -0.02 1.71
CA GLN A 541 -1.74 1.02 2.14
C GLN A 541 -0.51 1.07 1.23
N VAL A 542 0.02 -0.10 0.87
CA VAL A 542 1.16 -0.21 -0.06
C VAL A 542 0.78 0.39 -1.42
N MET A 543 -0.38 0.02 -1.98
CA MET A 543 -0.80 0.49 -3.29
C MET A 543 -1.18 1.99 -3.31
N MET A 544 -1.79 2.52 -2.24
CA MET A 544 -2.05 3.97 -2.13
C MET A 544 -0.74 4.79 -2.14
N ARG A 545 0.33 4.27 -1.52
CA ARG A 545 1.64 4.93 -1.56
C ARG A 545 2.34 4.75 -2.91
N ALA A 546 2.11 3.61 -3.58
CA ALA A 546 2.64 3.32 -4.91
C ALA A 546 2.19 4.36 -5.96
N ASP A 547 0.95 4.84 -5.84
CA ASP A 547 0.36 5.85 -6.73
C ASP A 547 1.14 7.19 -6.74
N LEU A 548 1.98 7.45 -5.74
CA LEU A 548 2.84 8.65 -5.66
C LEU A 548 4.15 8.45 -6.43
N ALA A 549 4.50 9.42 -7.29
CA ALA A 549 5.66 9.36 -8.19
C ALA A 549 6.96 9.68 -7.48
N PRO A 550 8.07 9.03 -7.88
CA PRO A 550 9.39 9.41 -7.45
C PRO A 550 9.57 10.91 -7.59
N ILE A 551 9.98 11.55 -6.50
CA ILE A 551 10.30 12.98 -6.50
C ILE A 551 11.80 13.20 -6.51
N SER A 552 12.62 12.16 -6.66
CA SER A 552 14.08 12.25 -6.75
C SER A 552 14.66 11.24 -7.74
N GLY A 553 15.88 11.50 -8.22
CA GLY A 553 16.63 10.55 -9.04
C GLY A 553 16.90 9.22 -8.32
N TYR A 554 17.08 9.25 -6.99
CA TYR A 554 17.22 8.02 -6.19
C TYR A 554 15.96 7.16 -6.23
N GLU A 555 14.81 7.76 -5.88
CA GLU A 555 13.53 7.04 -5.87
C GLU A 555 13.21 6.49 -7.26
N SER A 556 13.57 7.22 -8.32
CA SER A 556 13.38 6.80 -9.71
C SER A 556 14.26 5.59 -10.06
N GLN A 557 15.51 5.57 -9.60
CA GLN A 557 16.41 4.43 -9.80
C GLN A 557 15.94 3.19 -9.03
N VAL A 558 15.47 3.35 -7.79
CA VAL A 558 14.90 2.26 -7.00
C VAL A 558 13.68 1.67 -7.71
N GLU A 559 12.76 2.53 -8.17
CA GLU A 559 11.59 2.08 -8.93
C GLU A 559 12.00 1.36 -10.21
N TYR A 560 12.98 1.87 -10.95
CA TYR A 560 13.48 1.23 -12.17
C TYR A 560 14.03 -0.18 -11.92
N VAL A 561 14.92 -0.34 -10.94
CA VAL A 561 15.51 -1.66 -10.62
C VAL A 561 14.43 -2.64 -10.16
N ALA A 562 13.55 -2.19 -9.25
CA ALA A 562 12.46 -3.02 -8.77
C ALA A 562 11.50 -3.46 -9.89
N GLN A 563 11.22 -2.57 -10.86
CA GLN A 563 10.42 -2.90 -12.03
C GLN A 563 11.13 -3.93 -12.92
N GLN A 564 12.44 -3.81 -13.14
CA GLN A 564 13.18 -4.79 -13.93
C GLN A 564 13.15 -6.18 -13.29
N ASP A 565 13.43 -6.28 -12.00
CA ASP A 565 13.39 -7.55 -11.26
C ASP A 565 12.00 -8.18 -11.34
N ALA A 566 10.95 -7.38 -11.10
CA ALA A 566 9.56 -7.84 -11.18
C ALA A 566 9.15 -8.24 -12.62
N LEU A 567 9.64 -7.55 -13.64
CA LEU A 567 9.41 -7.90 -15.04
C LEU A 567 10.15 -9.17 -15.45
N GLN A 568 11.34 -9.44 -14.89
CA GLN A 568 12.05 -10.69 -15.10
C GLN A 568 11.27 -11.87 -14.51
N ASP A 569 10.75 -11.74 -13.29
CA ASP A 569 9.86 -12.72 -12.66
C ASP A 569 8.61 -12.99 -13.52
N TRP A 570 7.98 -11.91 -14.01
CA TRP A 570 6.81 -12.00 -14.87
C TRP A 570 7.15 -12.65 -16.22
N ALA A 571 8.26 -12.26 -16.85
CA ALA A 571 8.71 -12.82 -18.12
C ALA A 571 8.96 -14.33 -17.99
N ALA A 572 9.60 -14.74 -16.90
CA ALA A 572 9.79 -16.14 -16.59
C ALA A 572 8.44 -16.85 -16.41
N ALA A 573 7.45 -16.22 -15.76
CA ALA A 573 6.08 -16.74 -15.62
C ALA A 573 5.34 -16.87 -16.96
N GLN A 574 5.63 -16.01 -17.93
CA GLN A 574 5.15 -16.09 -19.31
C GLN A 574 6.02 -17.00 -20.20
N HIS A 575 6.94 -17.76 -19.61
CA HIS A 575 7.84 -18.67 -20.33
C HIS A 575 8.77 -17.98 -21.36
N MET A 576 9.06 -16.70 -21.15
CA MET A 576 10.04 -15.96 -21.95
C MET A 576 11.45 -16.29 -21.47
N SER A 577 12.42 -16.27 -22.38
CA SER A 577 13.83 -16.42 -22.02
C SER A 577 14.29 -15.24 -21.15
N PRO A 578 15.19 -15.47 -20.16
CA PRO A 578 15.76 -14.39 -19.36
C PRO A 578 16.41 -13.33 -20.27
N PRO A 579 16.06 -12.05 -20.12
CA PRO A 579 16.63 -10.99 -20.95
C PRO A 579 18.11 -10.78 -20.61
N VAL A 580 18.96 -10.65 -21.62
CA VAL A 580 20.43 -10.49 -21.47
C VAL A 580 20.97 -9.24 -22.16
N ASP A 581 20.15 -8.59 -22.99
CA ASP A 581 20.48 -7.40 -23.77
C ASP A 581 19.25 -6.47 -23.89
N GLU A 582 19.44 -5.27 -24.43
CA GLU A 582 18.37 -4.27 -24.52
C GLU A 582 17.22 -4.71 -25.45
N GLU A 583 17.52 -5.52 -26.47
CA GLU A 583 16.51 -6.04 -27.41
C GLU A 583 15.57 -7.03 -26.73
N SER A 584 16.11 -7.98 -25.98
CA SER A 584 15.33 -8.92 -25.18
C SER A 584 14.57 -8.22 -24.05
N TRP A 585 15.14 -7.19 -23.42
CA TRP A 585 14.42 -6.34 -22.47
C TRP A 585 13.27 -5.54 -23.11
N ALA A 586 13.45 -5.03 -24.32
CA ALA A 586 12.40 -4.34 -25.06
C ALA A 586 11.27 -5.31 -25.42
N ALA A 587 11.59 -6.55 -25.80
CA ALA A 587 10.59 -7.58 -26.07
C ALA A 587 9.74 -7.92 -24.83
N VAL A 588 10.37 -8.06 -23.65
CA VAL A 588 9.67 -8.25 -22.37
C VAL A 588 8.73 -7.08 -22.07
N ARG A 589 9.23 -5.84 -22.13
CA ARG A 589 8.41 -4.64 -21.89
C ARG A 589 7.23 -4.53 -22.85
N ASN A 590 7.46 -4.76 -24.14
CA ASN A 590 6.41 -4.72 -25.16
C ASN A 590 5.35 -5.82 -24.93
N ALA A 591 5.76 -7.04 -24.58
CA ALA A 591 4.84 -8.13 -24.27
C ALA A 591 3.99 -7.81 -23.03
N PHE A 592 4.62 -7.30 -21.97
CA PHE A 592 3.96 -6.89 -20.73
C PHE A 592 2.91 -5.79 -20.99
N ASN A 593 3.31 -4.74 -21.71
CA ASN A 593 2.44 -3.62 -22.05
C ASN A 593 1.25 -4.06 -22.92
N ALA A 594 1.49 -4.89 -23.93
CA ALA A 594 0.42 -5.41 -24.77
C ALA A 594 -0.62 -6.20 -23.95
N GLN A 595 -0.16 -7.07 -23.04
CA GLN A 595 -1.05 -7.83 -22.17
C GLN A 595 -1.83 -6.92 -21.22
N ILE A 596 -1.20 -5.94 -20.56
CA ILE A 596 -1.89 -5.02 -19.68
C ILE A 596 -2.94 -4.19 -20.42
N LEU A 597 -2.62 -3.66 -21.60
CA LEU A 597 -3.56 -2.85 -22.37
C LEU A 597 -4.79 -3.67 -22.79
N GLU A 598 -4.60 -4.92 -23.23
CA GLU A 598 -5.71 -5.82 -23.55
C GLU A 598 -6.57 -6.13 -22.31
N LEU A 599 -5.95 -6.47 -21.19
CA LEU A 599 -6.66 -6.76 -19.95
C LEU A 599 -7.35 -5.51 -19.36
N LYS A 600 -6.74 -4.34 -19.49
CA LYS A 600 -7.35 -3.07 -19.06
C LYS A 600 -8.60 -2.76 -19.88
N ALA A 601 -8.51 -2.87 -21.21
CA ALA A 601 -9.66 -2.68 -22.09
C ALA A 601 -10.79 -3.68 -21.76
N ALA A 602 -10.42 -4.93 -21.44
CA ALA A 602 -11.38 -5.94 -21.02
C ALA A 602 -12.06 -5.61 -19.68
N SER A 603 -11.29 -5.12 -18.69
CA SER A 603 -11.76 -4.64 -17.39
C SER A 603 -12.74 -3.47 -17.53
N GLU A 604 -12.38 -2.48 -18.35
CA GLU A 604 -13.25 -1.35 -18.70
C GLU A 604 -14.53 -1.83 -19.41
N GLY A 605 -14.43 -2.86 -20.23
CA GLY A 605 -15.58 -3.49 -20.87
C GLY A 605 -16.55 -4.16 -19.91
N PHE A 606 -16.03 -4.89 -18.90
CA PHE A 606 -16.87 -5.49 -17.85
C PHE A 606 -17.44 -4.44 -16.89
N SER A 607 -16.69 -3.37 -16.61
CA SER A 607 -17.11 -2.30 -15.70
C SER A 607 -18.03 -1.26 -16.37
N ALA A 608 -18.17 -1.30 -17.69
CA ALA A 608 -19.03 -0.39 -18.42
C ALA A 608 -20.50 -0.59 -18.02
N PRO A 609 -21.23 0.48 -17.66
CA PRO A 609 -22.65 0.36 -17.31
C PRO A 609 -23.43 -0.22 -18.48
N VAL A 610 -24.36 -1.12 -18.17
CA VAL A 610 -25.28 -1.66 -19.18
C VAL A 610 -26.11 -0.49 -19.74
N PRO A 611 -26.20 -0.34 -21.08
CA PRO A 611 -26.99 0.74 -21.67
C PRO A 611 -28.47 0.67 -21.26
N ASP A 612 -29.08 1.83 -20.96
CA ASP A 612 -30.49 1.91 -20.58
C ASP A 612 -31.38 1.90 -21.83
N GLY A 613 -32.02 0.76 -22.10
CA GLY A 613 -32.92 0.59 -23.24
C GLY A 613 -34.18 1.44 -23.13
N LYS A 614 -34.66 1.69 -21.91
CA LYS A 614 -35.82 2.55 -21.67
C LYS A 614 -35.50 4.00 -22.03
N GLU A 615 -34.36 4.50 -21.59
CA GLU A 615 -33.89 5.86 -21.89
C GLU A 615 -33.70 6.04 -23.41
N ALA A 616 -33.10 5.06 -24.09
CA ALA A 616 -32.92 5.11 -25.55
C ALA A 616 -34.25 5.16 -26.32
N LEU A 617 -35.22 4.31 -25.95
CA LEU A 617 -36.55 4.32 -26.57
C LEU A 617 -37.31 5.62 -26.28
N LEU A 618 -37.19 6.15 -25.06
CA LEU A 618 -37.79 7.43 -24.69
C LEU A 618 -37.15 8.60 -25.44
N ALA A 619 -35.83 8.61 -25.60
CA ALA A 619 -35.11 9.60 -26.39
C ALA A 619 -35.57 9.57 -27.86
N LYS A 620 -35.77 8.38 -28.42
CA LYS A 620 -36.32 8.23 -29.78
C LYS A 620 -37.75 8.75 -29.89
N LEU A 621 -38.61 8.49 -28.91
CA LEU A 621 -39.96 9.07 -28.87
C LEU A 621 -39.93 10.61 -28.84
N LYS A 622 -39.04 11.20 -28.03
CA LYS A 622 -38.88 12.67 -27.93
C LYS A 622 -38.36 13.31 -29.21
N GLU A 623 -37.55 12.61 -29.99
CA GLU A 623 -37.10 13.07 -31.31
C GLU A 623 -38.28 13.30 -32.27
N PHE A 624 -39.28 12.41 -32.25
CA PHE A 624 -40.48 12.51 -33.09
C PHE A 624 -41.62 13.31 -32.44
N LEU A 625 -41.61 13.46 -31.11
CA LEU A 625 -42.61 14.18 -30.32
C LEU A 625 -41.95 15.24 -29.39
N PRO A 626 -41.23 16.24 -29.93
CA PRO A 626 -40.44 17.18 -29.13
C PRO A 626 -41.28 18.15 -28.28
N ASP A 627 -42.55 18.34 -28.65
CA ASP A 627 -43.55 19.19 -27.99
C ASP A 627 -44.35 18.46 -26.90
N VAL A 628 -44.15 17.15 -26.74
CA VAL A 628 -44.89 16.32 -25.78
C VAL A 628 -44.05 16.15 -24.50
N ASP A 629 -44.66 16.46 -23.35
CA ASP A 629 -44.03 16.27 -22.05
C ASP A 629 -43.67 14.80 -21.81
N GLU A 630 -42.48 14.54 -21.30
CA GLU A 630 -42.00 13.20 -20.93
C GLU A 630 -42.98 12.47 -20.01
N GLN A 631 -43.61 13.17 -19.07
CA GLN A 631 -44.60 12.59 -18.17
C GLN A 631 -45.79 12.02 -18.93
N VAL A 632 -46.18 12.61 -20.07
CA VAL A 632 -47.27 12.10 -20.92
C VAL A 632 -46.84 10.83 -21.64
N LEU A 633 -45.60 10.77 -22.14
CA LEU A 633 -45.06 9.56 -22.79
C LEU A 633 -44.96 8.37 -21.83
N MET A 634 -44.73 8.65 -20.54
CA MET A 634 -44.58 7.66 -19.48
C MET A 634 -45.88 7.37 -18.69
N LYS A 635 -46.94 8.13 -18.92
CA LYS A 635 -48.21 7.98 -18.18
C LYS A 635 -48.91 6.68 -18.57
N LYS A 636 -49.16 5.80 -17.60
CA LYS A 636 -49.91 4.55 -17.79
C LYS A 636 -51.42 4.81 -17.84
N ASN A 637 -51.94 5.10 -19.03
CA ASN A 637 -53.37 5.40 -19.22
C ASN A 637 -54.00 4.71 -20.46
N LEU A 638 -53.29 3.80 -21.14
CA LEU A 638 -53.76 3.13 -22.36
C LEU A 638 -54.20 1.69 -22.09
N VAL A 639 -55.37 1.30 -22.59
CA VAL A 639 -55.89 -0.08 -22.54
C VAL A 639 -56.32 -0.53 -23.93
N ILE A 640 -56.30 -1.84 -24.17
CA ILE A 640 -56.80 -2.43 -25.42
C ILE A 640 -58.33 -2.40 -25.41
N PHE A 641 -58.94 -2.02 -26.54
CA PHE A 641 -60.38 -2.13 -26.76
C PHE A 641 -60.70 -2.97 -28.01
N PRO A 642 -61.59 -3.98 -27.93
CA PRO A 642 -62.24 -4.52 -26.73
C PRO A 642 -61.25 -5.06 -25.67
N TYR A 643 -61.64 -5.06 -24.39
CA TYR A 643 -60.78 -5.48 -23.27
C TYR A 643 -60.26 -6.92 -23.45
N ASP A 644 -58.99 -7.12 -23.12
CA ASP A 644 -58.33 -8.43 -23.14
C ASP A 644 -57.78 -8.80 -21.76
N PRO A 645 -58.26 -9.89 -21.14
CA PRO A 645 -57.72 -10.40 -19.88
C PRO A 645 -56.22 -10.75 -19.91
N LYS A 646 -55.67 -11.07 -21.09
CA LYS A 646 -54.22 -11.32 -21.27
C LYS A 646 -53.39 -10.04 -21.38
N SER A 647 -54.04 -8.89 -21.45
CA SER A 647 -53.40 -7.60 -21.65
C SER A 647 -54.13 -6.51 -20.85
N PRO A 648 -54.13 -6.63 -19.50
CA PRO A 648 -55.04 -5.87 -18.64
C PRO A 648 -54.80 -4.36 -18.62
N GLY A 649 -53.56 -3.91 -18.86
CA GLY A 649 -53.17 -2.50 -18.78
C GLY A 649 -53.35 -1.89 -17.37
N PRO A 650 -53.30 -0.55 -17.23
CA PRO A 650 -53.01 0.42 -18.28
C PRO A 650 -51.51 0.52 -18.63
N TYR A 651 -51.22 0.85 -19.89
CA TYR A 651 -49.89 1.02 -20.48
C TYR A 651 -49.60 2.48 -20.81
N SER A 652 -48.34 2.84 -20.90
CA SER A 652 -47.88 4.15 -21.43
C SER A 652 -47.54 4.07 -22.92
N ILE A 653 -47.34 5.22 -23.58
CA ILE A 653 -46.87 5.28 -24.97
C ILE A 653 -45.50 4.59 -25.10
N LEU A 654 -44.63 4.79 -24.10
CA LEU A 654 -43.34 4.11 -24.02
C LEU A 654 -43.49 2.58 -23.89
N ASP A 655 -44.42 2.09 -23.06
CA ASP A 655 -44.65 0.65 -22.88
C ASP A 655 -45.10 -0.01 -24.19
N ILE A 656 -46.03 0.62 -24.92
CA ILE A 656 -46.53 0.08 -26.20
C ILE A 656 -45.53 0.26 -27.34
N TYR A 657 -44.65 1.26 -27.28
CA TYR A 657 -43.52 1.40 -28.20
C TYR A 657 -42.47 0.32 -27.96
N ALA A 658 -42.06 0.13 -26.70
CA ALA A 658 -41.12 -0.92 -26.32
C ALA A 658 -41.61 -2.32 -26.69
N ALA A 659 -42.93 -2.53 -26.71
CA ALA A 659 -43.56 -3.78 -27.14
C ALA A 659 -43.71 -3.93 -28.67
N GLY A 660 -43.38 -2.90 -29.46
CA GLY A 660 -43.56 -2.91 -30.92
C GLY A 660 -45.03 -2.83 -31.37
N ARG A 661 -45.93 -2.31 -30.53
CA ARG A 661 -47.39 -2.37 -30.72
C ARG A 661 -48.06 -1.01 -30.88
N LEU A 662 -47.32 0.04 -31.25
CA LEU A 662 -47.87 1.39 -31.44
C LEU A 662 -49.11 1.41 -32.34
N HIS A 663 -49.08 0.63 -33.44
CA HIS A 663 -50.14 0.63 -34.46
C HIS A 663 -50.88 -0.71 -34.60
N ASP A 664 -50.44 -1.76 -33.91
CA ASP A 664 -51.11 -3.06 -33.87
C ASP A 664 -51.16 -3.58 -32.43
N PRO A 665 -52.28 -3.33 -31.70
CA PRO A 665 -52.43 -3.77 -30.32
C PRO A 665 -52.30 -5.29 -30.10
N TYR A 666 -52.50 -6.10 -31.15
CA TYR A 666 -52.46 -7.58 -31.09
C TYR A 666 -51.28 -8.22 -31.83
N GLY A 667 -50.54 -7.48 -32.66
CA GLY A 667 -49.43 -7.98 -33.48
C GLY A 667 -49.82 -8.92 -34.62
N GLN A 668 -51.01 -9.55 -34.54
CA GLN A 668 -51.65 -10.35 -35.59
C GLN A 668 -53.17 -10.27 -35.43
N SER A 669 -53.84 -9.29 -36.04
CA SER A 669 -55.31 -9.23 -36.00
C SER A 669 -55.91 -10.44 -36.77
N PRO A 670 -56.72 -11.31 -36.13
CA PRO A 670 -57.40 -12.40 -36.83
C PRO A 670 -58.36 -11.83 -37.88
N ARG A 671 -58.31 -12.35 -39.12
CA ARG A 671 -59.24 -11.94 -40.19
C ARG A 671 -60.69 -12.08 -39.69
N GLY A 672 -61.41 -10.96 -39.59
CA GLY A 672 -62.85 -10.92 -39.34
C GLY A 672 -63.33 -10.47 -37.95
N LYS A 673 -62.47 -9.94 -37.05
CA LYS A 673 -62.92 -9.27 -35.81
C LYS A 673 -62.81 -7.74 -35.92
N ALA A 674 -63.62 -7.03 -35.12
CA ALA A 674 -63.63 -5.56 -35.04
C ALA A 674 -62.20 -5.00 -34.80
N ALA A 675 -61.87 -3.87 -35.46
CA ALA A 675 -60.57 -3.23 -35.36
C ALA A 675 -60.21 -2.95 -33.89
N THR A 676 -59.18 -3.63 -33.40
CA THR A 676 -58.66 -3.47 -32.04
C THR A 676 -57.84 -2.20 -31.96
N ARG A 677 -57.98 -1.46 -30.86
CA ARG A 677 -57.49 -0.08 -30.83
C ARG A 677 -57.09 0.35 -29.41
N TRP A 678 -56.07 1.21 -29.29
CA TRP A 678 -55.62 1.77 -28.01
C TRP A 678 -56.60 2.82 -27.48
N ARG A 679 -57.20 2.59 -26.31
CA ARG A 679 -58.12 3.55 -25.69
C ARG A 679 -57.45 4.18 -24.47
N SER A 680 -57.50 5.50 -24.35
CA SER A 680 -57.16 6.16 -23.09
C SER A 680 -58.30 6.01 -22.10
N VAL A 681 -57.97 5.67 -20.85
CA VAL A 681 -58.92 5.62 -19.72
C VAL A 681 -59.45 7.01 -19.34
N GLU A 682 -58.83 8.09 -19.81
CA GLU A 682 -59.20 9.48 -19.53
C GLU A 682 -59.93 10.18 -20.72
N GLY A 683 -60.07 9.52 -21.88
CA GLY A 683 -60.83 10.03 -23.05
C GLY A 683 -60.24 9.73 -24.44
N GLU A 684 -61.08 9.43 -25.45
CA GLU A 684 -60.69 8.73 -26.70
C GLU A 684 -59.86 9.52 -27.75
N HIS A 685 -59.87 10.86 -27.77
CA HIS A 685 -59.58 11.61 -29.03
C HIS A 685 -58.13 12.12 -29.23
N GLN A 686 -57.21 11.97 -28.27
CA GLN A 686 -55.85 12.52 -28.37
C GLN A 686 -54.76 11.47 -28.69
N VAL A 687 -54.95 10.20 -28.31
CA VAL A 687 -53.93 9.15 -28.46
C VAL A 687 -53.61 8.87 -29.92
N TYR A 688 -54.61 8.71 -30.78
CA TYR A 688 -54.37 8.41 -32.20
C TYR A 688 -53.69 9.55 -32.95
N LYS A 689 -53.96 10.81 -32.58
CA LYS A 689 -53.23 11.95 -33.15
C LYS A 689 -51.75 11.92 -32.79
N LEU A 690 -51.38 11.40 -31.62
CA LEU A 690 -49.99 11.21 -31.22
C LEU A 690 -49.38 10.01 -31.95
N LEU A 691 -50.10 8.89 -32.04
CA LEU A 691 -49.64 7.70 -32.76
C LEU A 691 -49.39 8.00 -34.25
N ASP A 692 -50.30 8.71 -34.94
CA ASP A 692 -50.14 9.06 -36.36
C ASP A 692 -48.85 9.87 -36.63
N ARG A 693 -48.38 10.66 -35.65
CA ARG A 693 -47.15 11.46 -35.76
C ARG A 693 -45.87 10.61 -35.65
N ILE A 694 -45.98 9.41 -35.09
CA ILE A 694 -44.87 8.47 -34.89
C ILE A 694 -45.02 7.21 -35.75
N LYS A 695 -45.83 7.26 -36.82
CA LYS A 695 -46.03 6.14 -37.75
C LYS A 695 -44.73 5.63 -38.41
N ASP A 696 -43.76 6.52 -38.60
CA ASP A 696 -42.48 6.27 -39.26
C ASP A 696 -41.33 6.12 -38.24
N ILE A 697 -41.65 6.01 -36.93
CA ILE A 697 -40.62 5.82 -35.90
C ILE A 697 -39.91 4.47 -36.13
N PRO A 698 -38.56 4.41 -36.00
CA PRO A 698 -37.84 3.15 -36.08
C PRO A 698 -38.40 2.11 -35.12
N SER A 699 -38.34 0.84 -35.52
CA SER A 699 -38.82 -0.23 -34.65
C SER A 699 -38.02 -0.23 -33.33
N PRO A 700 -38.64 -0.58 -32.20
CA PRO A 700 -37.91 -0.66 -30.92
C PRO A 700 -36.71 -1.61 -31.02
N SER A 701 -36.81 -2.67 -31.81
CA SER A 701 -35.73 -3.65 -31.98
C SER A 701 -34.54 -3.09 -32.77
N ASP A 702 -34.76 -2.16 -33.71
CA ASP A 702 -33.67 -1.45 -34.40
C ASP A 702 -32.95 -0.49 -33.46
N VAL A 703 -33.70 0.31 -32.69
CA VAL A 703 -33.15 1.25 -31.70
C VAL A 703 -32.35 0.51 -30.62
N LEU A 704 -32.90 -0.58 -30.08
CA LEU A 704 -32.20 -1.40 -29.09
C LEU A 704 -31.03 -2.17 -29.73
N GLY A 705 -31.12 -2.55 -31.00
CA GLY A 705 -30.03 -3.14 -31.76
C GLY A 705 -28.84 -2.19 -31.89
N GLU A 706 -29.07 -0.95 -32.31
CA GLU A 706 -28.04 0.10 -32.40
C GLU A 706 -27.41 0.40 -31.02
N LEU A 707 -28.20 0.32 -29.95
CA LEU A 707 -27.74 0.54 -28.58
C LEU A 707 -26.88 -0.62 -28.04
N TYR A 708 -27.34 -1.87 -28.19
CA TYR A 708 -26.74 -3.02 -27.51
C TYR A 708 -25.65 -3.71 -28.33
N VAL A 709 -25.67 -3.69 -29.66
CA VAL A 709 -24.65 -4.37 -30.49
C VAL A 709 -23.22 -3.90 -30.17
N PRO A 710 -22.92 -2.58 -30.05
CA PRO A 710 -21.59 -2.13 -29.66
C PRO A 710 -21.20 -2.60 -28.26
N TYR A 711 -22.16 -2.66 -27.33
CA TYR A 711 -21.94 -3.11 -25.96
C TYR A 711 -21.64 -4.62 -25.91
N ILE A 712 -22.41 -5.44 -26.64
CA ILE A 712 -22.18 -6.88 -26.78
C ILE A 712 -20.78 -7.12 -27.35
N LYS A 713 -20.41 -6.46 -28.46
CA LYS A 713 -19.07 -6.59 -29.07
C LYS A 713 -17.94 -6.25 -28.09
N ARG A 714 -18.14 -5.26 -27.23
CA ARG A 714 -17.19 -4.92 -26.15
C ARG A 714 -17.08 -6.07 -25.14
N LEU A 715 -18.21 -6.57 -24.63
CA LEU A 715 -18.22 -7.71 -23.71
C LEU A 715 -17.57 -8.97 -24.32
N GLU A 716 -17.81 -9.23 -25.60
CA GLU A 716 -17.20 -10.35 -26.32
C GLU A 716 -15.67 -10.26 -26.34
N SER A 717 -15.15 -9.05 -26.59
CA SER A 717 -13.71 -8.78 -26.54
C SER A 717 -13.16 -8.95 -25.11
N SER A 718 -13.92 -8.52 -24.10
CA SER A 718 -13.57 -8.72 -22.69
C SER A 718 -13.53 -10.20 -22.29
N PHE A 719 -14.51 -11.01 -22.70
CA PHE A 719 -14.52 -12.45 -22.45
C PHE A 719 -13.38 -13.17 -23.16
N SER A 720 -13.05 -12.77 -24.40
CA SER A 720 -11.87 -13.33 -25.08
C SER A 720 -10.59 -13.08 -24.29
N SER A 721 -10.41 -11.86 -23.79
CA SER A 721 -9.25 -11.50 -22.95
C SER A 721 -9.24 -12.26 -21.63
N LEU A 722 -10.41 -12.46 -21.00
CA LEU A 722 -10.55 -13.26 -19.78
C LEU A 722 -10.13 -14.72 -20.00
N ILE A 723 -10.58 -15.34 -21.08
CA ILE A 723 -10.23 -16.73 -21.42
C ILE A 723 -8.73 -16.88 -21.66
N LYS A 724 -8.12 -15.95 -22.43
CA LYS A 724 -6.66 -15.89 -22.62
C LYS A 724 -5.92 -15.78 -21.29
N ASN A 725 -6.36 -14.88 -20.41
CA ASN A 725 -5.77 -14.67 -19.09
C ASN A 725 -5.86 -15.92 -18.21
N MET A 726 -7.02 -16.59 -18.20
CA MET A 726 -7.22 -17.80 -17.42
C MET A 726 -6.34 -18.96 -17.91
N THR A 727 -6.26 -19.17 -19.22
CA THR A 727 -5.40 -20.23 -19.79
C THR A 727 -3.92 -19.96 -19.55
N ALA A 728 -3.47 -18.71 -19.67
CA ALA A 728 -2.07 -18.34 -19.42
C ALA A 728 -1.63 -18.54 -17.96
N LYS A 729 -2.58 -18.60 -17.02
CA LYS A 729 -2.31 -18.87 -15.59
C LYS A 729 -2.30 -20.36 -15.22
N LEU A 730 -2.60 -21.25 -16.17
CA LEU A 730 -2.56 -22.69 -15.91
C LEU A 730 -1.12 -23.20 -15.74
N PRO A 731 -0.90 -24.34 -15.04
CA PRO A 731 0.38 -25.02 -15.05
C PRO A 731 0.86 -25.32 -16.48
N LEU A 732 2.18 -25.26 -16.72
CA LEU A 732 2.76 -25.43 -18.06
C LEU A 732 2.28 -26.72 -18.77
N LYS A 733 2.19 -27.84 -18.05
CA LYS A 733 1.71 -29.11 -18.62
C LYS A 733 0.25 -29.00 -19.11
N ASP A 734 -0.59 -28.28 -18.38
CA ASP A 734 -1.98 -28.07 -18.79
C ASP A 734 -2.09 -27.08 -19.95
N GLN A 735 -1.23 -26.06 -20.01
CA GLN A 735 -1.12 -25.20 -21.18
C GLN A 735 -0.72 -25.99 -22.43
N GLN A 736 0.26 -26.90 -22.32
CA GLN A 736 0.68 -27.78 -23.41
C GLN A 736 -0.44 -28.73 -23.86
N ASN A 737 -1.23 -29.25 -22.91
CA ASN A 737 -2.38 -30.10 -23.24
C ASN A 737 -3.41 -29.35 -24.09
N ILE A 738 -3.66 -28.06 -23.78
CA ILE A 738 -4.57 -27.20 -24.56
C ILE A 738 -3.95 -26.81 -25.91
N GLU A 739 -2.65 -26.51 -25.96
CA GLU A 739 -1.99 -26.05 -27.19
C GLU A 739 -1.78 -27.18 -28.21
N PHE A 740 -1.45 -28.39 -27.75
CA PHE A 740 -1.06 -29.50 -28.63
C PHE A 740 -2.06 -30.65 -28.65
N GLY A 741 -2.95 -30.78 -27.66
CA GLY A 741 -3.94 -31.86 -27.64
C GLY A 741 -5.07 -31.68 -28.66
N GLU A 742 -5.74 -32.77 -28.99
CA GLU A 742 -7.03 -32.74 -29.67
C GLU A 742 -8.08 -32.09 -28.76
N ILE A 743 -8.77 -31.05 -29.22
CA ILE A 743 -9.71 -30.26 -28.41
C ILE A 743 -11.15 -30.67 -28.71
N THR A 744 -11.91 -31.00 -27.66
CA THR A 744 -13.38 -31.12 -27.71
C THR A 744 -14.01 -30.16 -26.71
N ILE A 745 -14.93 -29.30 -27.16
CA ILE A 745 -15.62 -28.32 -26.29
C ILE A 745 -17.08 -28.71 -26.13
N VAL A 746 -17.53 -28.84 -24.88
CA VAL A 746 -18.91 -29.23 -24.56
C VAL A 746 -19.50 -28.38 -23.43
N ARG A 747 -20.83 -28.35 -23.37
CA ARG A 747 -21.59 -27.91 -22.20
C ARG A 747 -22.18 -29.11 -21.46
N GLU A 748 -22.25 -29.02 -20.14
CA GLU A 748 -22.89 -30.03 -19.30
C GLU A 748 -24.37 -29.67 -19.07
N LEU A 749 -25.27 -30.57 -19.46
CA LEU A 749 -26.71 -30.44 -19.29
C LEU A 749 -27.24 -31.53 -18.36
N ASP A 750 -28.12 -31.14 -17.45
CA ASP A 750 -28.95 -32.05 -16.67
C ASP A 750 -30.30 -32.20 -17.37
N GLY A 751 -30.63 -33.43 -17.74
CA GLY A 751 -31.86 -33.79 -18.42
C GLY A 751 -32.83 -34.55 -17.52
N GLN A 752 -34.12 -34.27 -17.68
CA GLN A 752 -35.20 -35.04 -17.07
C GLN A 752 -36.18 -35.53 -18.14
N VAL A 753 -36.57 -36.79 -18.04
CA VAL A 753 -37.57 -37.40 -18.92
C VAL A 753 -38.95 -37.30 -18.26
N HIS A 754 -39.86 -36.55 -18.87
CA HIS A 754 -41.26 -36.43 -18.42
C HIS A 754 -42.18 -37.21 -19.38
N GLY A 755 -42.70 -38.35 -18.93
CA GLY A 755 -43.63 -39.18 -19.71
C GLY A 755 -43.01 -39.75 -20.99
N VAL A 756 -43.82 -39.96 -22.03
CA VAL A 756 -43.42 -40.75 -23.22
C VAL A 756 -42.66 -39.92 -24.28
N ARG A 757 -42.64 -38.58 -24.23
CA ARG A 757 -42.04 -37.76 -25.32
C ARG A 757 -41.49 -36.36 -24.96
N GLN A 758 -41.51 -35.91 -23.71
CA GLN A 758 -40.97 -34.59 -23.37
C GLN A 758 -39.71 -34.72 -22.52
N GLU A 759 -38.57 -34.43 -23.14
CA GLU A 759 -37.30 -34.28 -22.45
C GLU A 759 -37.04 -32.80 -22.25
N LYS A 760 -36.70 -32.43 -21.02
CA LYS A 760 -36.28 -31.07 -20.69
C LYS A 760 -34.85 -31.14 -20.21
N THR A 761 -33.97 -30.39 -20.85
CA THR A 761 -32.58 -30.21 -20.44
C THR A 761 -32.39 -28.81 -19.86
N THR A 762 -31.55 -28.71 -18.85
CA THR A 762 -31.12 -27.44 -18.24
C THR A 762 -29.61 -27.47 -18.05
N ARG A 763 -28.97 -26.30 -18.08
CA ARG A 763 -27.54 -26.19 -17.76
C ARG A 763 -27.28 -26.76 -16.36
N ALA A 764 -26.34 -27.70 -16.25
CA ALA A 764 -25.85 -28.13 -14.94
C ALA A 764 -25.15 -26.96 -14.22
N LYS A 765 -24.37 -26.17 -14.98
CA LYS A 765 -23.73 -24.93 -14.54
C LYS A 765 -23.86 -23.85 -15.65
N PRO A 766 -24.59 -22.74 -15.42
CA PRO A 766 -24.87 -21.75 -16.46
C PRO A 766 -23.65 -21.00 -17.02
N SER A 767 -22.58 -20.82 -16.24
CA SER A 767 -21.40 -20.04 -16.61
C SER A 767 -20.16 -20.88 -16.96
N VAL A 768 -20.38 -22.14 -17.34
CA VAL A 768 -19.31 -23.12 -17.45
C VAL A 768 -19.32 -23.80 -18.82
N ILE A 769 -18.13 -23.90 -19.40
CA ILE A 769 -17.83 -24.82 -20.52
C ILE A 769 -16.76 -25.82 -20.11
N LEU A 770 -16.79 -27.00 -20.73
CA LEU A 770 -15.79 -28.05 -20.54
C LEU A 770 -14.93 -28.16 -21.80
N VAL A 771 -13.62 -28.11 -21.62
CA VAL A 771 -12.62 -28.31 -22.68
C VAL A 771 -11.89 -29.61 -22.39
N LYS A 772 -12.15 -30.64 -23.19
CA LYS A 772 -11.40 -31.89 -23.17
C LYS A 772 -10.23 -31.80 -24.14
N THR A 773 -9.07 -32.22 -23.68
CA THR A 773 -7.86 -32.36 -24.48
C THR A 773 -7.42 -33.81 -24.51
N LYS A 774 -7.03 -34.34 -25.67
CA LYS A 774 -6.39 -35.65 -25.81
C LYS A 774 -5.06 -35.51 -26.52
N ASN A 775 -3.95 -35.83 -25.85
CA ASN A 775 -2.63 -35.71 -26.47
C ASN A 775 -2.34 -36.89 -27.42
N ALA A 776 -1.23 -36.80 -28.17
CA ALA A 776 -0.81 -37.86 -29.11
C ALA A 776 -0.50 -39.21 -28.44
N GLU A 777 -0.19 -39.21 -27.14
CA GLU A 777 0.06 -40.41 -26.33
C GLU A 777 -1.24 -41.04 -25.77
N GLY A 778 -2.39 -40.39 -25.99
CA GLY A 778 -3.70 -40.83 -25.53
C GLY A 778 -4.07 -40.38 -24.11
N GLU A 779 -3.26 -39.55 -23.45
CA GLU A 779 -3.58 -38.92 -22.17
C GLU A 779 -4.77 -37.94 -22.35
N VAL A 780 -5.79 -38.07 -21.49
CA VAL A 780 -7.00 -37.24 -21.55
C VAL A 780 -7.10 -36.37 -20.31
N ASN A 781 -7.33 -35.08 -20.55
CA ASN A 781 -7.53 -34.08 -19.51
C ASN A 781 -8.79 -33.27 -19.83
N THR A 782 -9.61 -32.96 -18.82
CA THR A 782 -10.80 -32.11 -18.99
C THR A 782 -10.69 -30.90 -18.07
N TYR A 783 -10.91 -29.72 -18.64
CA TYR A 783 -10.82 -28.43 -17.97
C TYR A 783 -12.21 -27.76 -17.94
N GLU A 784 -12.64 -27.35 -16.75
CA GLU A 784 -13.86 -26.58 -16.51
C GLU A 784 -13.50 -25.09 -16.49
N PHE A 785 -13.97 -24.33 -17.49
CA PHE A 785 -13.79 -22.88 -17.57
C PHE A 785 -15.04 -22.20 -17.02
N ASP A 786 -14.93 -21.57 -15.85
CA ASP A 786 -15.98 -20.74 -15.25
C ASP A 786 -15.71 -19.27 -15.56
N TYR A 787 -16.32 -18.77 -16.63
CA TYR A 787 -16.09 -17.41 -17.10
C TYR A 787 -16.76 -16.34 -16.23
N LYS A 788 -17.64 -16.71 -15.29
CA LYS A 788 -18.25 -15.75 -14.36
C LYS A 788 -17.35 -15.50 -13.16
N ASN A 789 -16.69 -16.54 -12.66
CA ASN A 789 -15.76 -16.43 -11.53
C ASN A 789 -14.30 -16.24 -11.96
N GLY A 790 -14.00 -16.42 -13.25
CA GLY A 790 -12.65 -16.24 -13.79
C GLY A 790 -11.67 -17.33 -13.37
N ASN A 791 -12.15 -18.57 -13.27
CA ASN A 791 -11.34 -19.70 -12.80
C ASN A 791 -11.39 -20.88 -13.79
N VAL A 792 -10.30 -21.66 -13.81
CA VAL A 792 -10.22 -22.92 -14.55
C VAL A 792 -9.84 -24.04 -13.59
N SER A 793 -10.62 -25.12 -13.59
CA SER A 793 -10.36 -26.29 -12.74
C SER A 793 -10.33 -27.58 -13.55
N LYS A 794 -9.61 -28.59 -13.07
CA LYS A 794 -9.48 -29.88 -13.74
C LYS A 794 -10.58 -30.84 -13.26
N ARG A 795 -11.27 -31.49 -14.19
CA ARG A 795 -12.35 -32.46 -13.94
C ARG A 795 -11.89 -33.88 -14.24
N SER A 796 -11.18 -34.48 -13.28
CA SER A 796 -10.70 -35.86 -13.39
C SER A 796 -11.81 -36.91 -13.30
N ASP A 797 -12.98 -36.54 -12.79
CA ASP A 797 -14.16 -37.40 -12.66
C ASP A 797 -14.78 -37.82 -14.01
N LEU A 798 -14.54 -37.05 -15.08
CA LEU A 798 -15.20 -37.26 -16.39
C LEU A 798 -14.47 -38.24 -17.32
N GLY A 799 -13.17 -38.50 -17.10
CA GLY A 799 -12.38 -39.41 -17.96
C GLY A 799 -12.41 -39.05 -19.46
N ASP A 800 -12.26 -40.06 -20.34
CA ASP A 800 -12.43 -39.90 -21.81
C ASP A 800 -13.90 -40.04 -22.22
N PHE A 801 -14.71 -39.04 -21.84
CA PHE A 801 -16.12 -39.03 -22.17
C PHE A 801 -16.37 -38.98 -23.69
N LYS A 802 -17.54 -39.49 -24.11
CA LYS A 802 -18.09 -39.29 -25.46
C LYS A 802 -19.14 -38.18 -25.43
N VAL A 803 -19.20 -37.37 -26.48
CA VAL A 803 -20.25 -36.37 -26.66
C VAL A 803 -21.62 -37.07 -26.72
N GLY A 804 -22.62 -36.47 -26.08
CA GLY A 804 -23.97 -37.02 -25.95
C GLY A 804 -24.31 -37.47 -24.53
N ARG A 805 -25.30 -38.36 -24.41
CA ARG A 805 -25.78 -38.84 -23.09
C ARG A 805 -24.73 -39.69 -22.39
N GLN A 806 -24.50 -39.37 -21.12
CA GLN A 806 -23.61 -40.12 -20.26
C GLN A 806 -24.35 -41.31 -19.62
N PRO A 807 -23.70 -42.47 -19.45
CA PRO A 807 -24.32 -43.64 -18.80
C PRO A 807 -24.73 -43.31 -17.35
N GLN A 808 -25.99 -43.53 -16.97
CA GLN A 808 -26.49 -43.35 -15.60
C GLN A 808 -27.29 -44.55 -15.08
N GLN A 809 -27.39 -44.66 -13.75
CA GLN A 809 -28.10 -45.73 -13.01
C GLN A 809 -29.64 -45.63 -13.02
N TYR A 810 -30.23 -44.48 -13.37
CA TYR A 810 -31.67 -44.22 -13.28
C TYR A 810 -32.25 -43.70 -14.61
N ASN A 811 -33.43 -44.19 -15.02
CA ASN A 811 -34.01 -43.92 -16.34
C ASN A 811 -34.68 -42.53 -16.49
N SER A 812 -34.93 -41.79 -15.41
CA SER A 812 -35.68 -40.52 -15.45
C SER A 812 -34.82 -39.25 -15.41
N TYR A 813 -33.54 -39.37 -15.07
CA TYR A 813 -32.57 -38.28 -15.05
C TYR A 813 -31.36 -38.71 -15.89
N PHE A 814 -30.79 -37.79 -16.64
CA PHE A 814 -29.57 -38.05 -17.41
C PHE A 814 -28.65 -36.83 -17.41
N LYS A 815 -27.35 -37.08 -17.60
CA LYS A 815 -26.39 -36.04 -17.95
C LYS A 815 -26.10 -36.11 -19.44
N GLU A 816 -26.03 -34.96 -20.09
CA GLU A 816 -25.68 -34.84 -21.50
C GLU A 816 -24.52 -33.86 -21.67
N LEU A 817 -23.49 -34.30 -22.38
CA LEU A 817 -22.36 -33.47 -22.79
C LEU A 817 -22.58 -33.04 -24.23
N GLN A 818 -23.15 -31.86 -24.41
CA GLN A 818 -23.52 -31.34 -25.72
C GLN A 818 -22.37 -30.55 -26.35
N HIS A 819 -22.01 -30.87 -27.59
CA HIS A 819 -20.95 -30.17 -28.32
C HIS A 819 -21.30 -28.70 -28.57
N ILE A 820 -20.29 -27.83 -28.52
CA ILE A 820 -20.41 -26.41 -28.88
C ILE A 820 -19.73 -26.20 -30.24
N GLU A 821 -20.53 -25.91 -31.27
CA GLU A 821 -20.00 -25.61 -32.61
C GLU A 821 -19.38 -24.20 -32.66
N THR A 822 -18.14 -24.11 -33.14
CA THR A 822 -17.37 -22.88 -33.27
C THR A 822 -17.34 -22.41 -34.72
N THR A 823 -18.40 -21.73 -35.18
CA THR A 823 -18.56 -21.31 -36.59
C THR A 823 -18.43 -19.81 -36.84
N ARG A 824 -18.06 -19.00 -35.83
CA ARG A 824 -17.92 -17.53 -35.97
C ARG A 824 -16.77 -17.11 -36.89
N LYS A 825 -15.67 -17.87 -36.90
CA LYS A 825 -14.52 -17.69 -37.78
C LYS A 825 -14.29 -18.99 -38.54
N GLN A 826 -13.82 -18.89 -39.78
CA GLN A 826 -13.40 -20.06 -40.54
C GLN A 826 -12.03 -20.50 -40.03
N TYR A 827 -12.01 -21.61 -39.27
CA TYR A 827 -10.79 -22.30 -38.89
C TYR A 827 -10.45 -23.37 -39.93
N PRO A 828 -9.17 -23.62 -40.22
CA PRO A 828 -8.79 -24.65 -41.20
C PRO A 828 -9.22 -26.05 -40.72
N PRO A 829 -9.49 -26.99 -41.64
CA PRO A 829 -9.76 -28.38 -41.27
C PRO A 829 -8.63 -28.96 -40.41
N GLY A 830 -8.99 -29.71 -39.37
CA GLY A 830 -8.05 -30.30 -38.42
C GLY A 830 -7.42 -29.31 -37.43
N PHE A 831 -7.92 -28.07 -37.33
CA PHE A 831 -7.42 -27.08 -36.36
C PHE A 831 -7.49 -27.56 -34.90
N THR A 832 -8.50 -28.37 -34.59
CA THR A 832 -8.71 -28.98 -33.28
C THR A 832 -7.95 -30.28 -33.07
N ASP A 833 -7.25 -30.80 -34.07
CA ASP A 833 -6.57 -32.10 -33.98
C ASP A 833 -5.34 -32.03 -33.06
N ALA A 834 -4.87 -33.20 -32.63
CA ALA A 834 -3.63 -33.29 -31.89
C ALA A 834 -2.45 -32.90 -32.79
N LYS A 835 -1.56 -32.05 -32.27
CA LYS A 835 -0.30 -31.66 -32.88
C LYS A 835 0.85 -32.35 -32.17
N PRO A 836 2.00 -32.58 -32.85
CA PRO A 836 3.21 -33.01 -32.17
C PRO A 836 3.55 -32.00 -31.07
N VAL A 837 3.90 -32.50 -29.88
CA VAL A 837 4.39 -31.64 -28.80
C VAL A 837 5.69 -31.01 -29.26
N SER A 838 5.73 -29.68 -29.39
CA SER A 838 6.98 -28.96 -29.62
C SER A 838 7.72 -28.78 -28.30
N ALA A 839 9.06 -28.69 -28.35
CA ALA A 839 9.87 -28.22 -27.24
C ALA A 839 9.65 -26.72 -26.96
N ASP A 840 9.05 -25.99 -27.91
CA ASP A 840 8.72 -24.58 -27.75
C ASP A 840 7.64 -24.39 -26.67
N LEU A 841 7.88 -23.41 -25.80
CA LEU A 841 6.95 -23.06 -24.71
C LEU A 841 5.68 -22.42 -25.28
N PRO A 842 4.47 -22.87 -24.87
CA PRO A 842 3.22 -22.38 -25.44
C PRO A 842 2.98 -20.92 -25.02
N GLY A 843 2.86 -20.02 -26.00
CA GLY A 843 2.42 -18.64 -25.79
C GLY A 843 0.91 -18.54 -25.60
N SER A 844 0.36 -19.18 -24.56
CA SER A 844 -1.09 -19.38 -24.38
C SER A 844 -1.93 -18.10 -24.49
N PHE A 845 -1.44 -16.97 -23.97
CA PHE A 845 -2.16 -15.69 -24.05
C PHE A 845 -2.37 -15.20 -25.50
N LYS A 846 -1.43 -15.52 -26.41
CA LYS A 846 -1.48 -15.16 -27.83
C LYS A 846 -1.92 -16.33 -28.72
N SER A 847 -2.31 -17.46 -28.15
CA SER A 847 -2.64 -18.67 -28.90
C SER A 847 -3.96 -18.53 -29.68
N GLU A 848 -3.92 -18.95 -30.94
CA GLU A 848 -5.13 -19.08 -31.76
C GLU A 848 -6.05 -20.19 -31.24
N ARG A 849 -5.51 -21.27 -30.62
CA ARG A 849 -6.33 -22.34 -30.03
C ARG A 849 -7.08 -21.85 -28.79
N VAL A 850 -6.46 -20.99 -28.00
CA VAL A 850 -7.13 -20.34 -26.86
C VAL A 850 -8.19 -19.34 -27.36
N SER A 851 -7.92 -18.65 -28.46
CA SER A 851 -8.92 -17.79 -29.13
C SER A 851 -10.11 -18.60 -29.66
N PHE A 852 -9.88 -19.82 -30.14
CA PHE A 852 -10.95 -20.76 -30.52
C PHE A 852 -11.82 -21.19 -29.33
N ILE A 853 -11.22 -21.44 -28.16
CA ILE A 853 -11.98 -21.72 -26.92
C ILE A 853 -12.80 -20.48 -26.52
N ALA A 854 -12.24 -19.29 -26.62
CA ALA A 854 -12.97 -18.05 -26.37
C ALA A 854 -14.18 -17.91 -27.30
N ASP A 855 -14.02 -18.15 -28.61
CA ASP A 855 -15.14 -18.11 -29.56
C ASP A 855 -16.25 -19.11 -29.21
N ALA A 856 -15.90 -20.28 -28.65
CA ALA A 856 -16.87 -21.24 -28.15
C ALA A 856 -17.67 -20.69 -26.97
N VAL A 857 -17.02 -20.03 -25.99
CA VAL A 857 -17.71 -19.35 -24.88
C VAL A 857 -18.67 -18.29 -25.40
N LEU A 858 -18.23 -17.46 -26.35
CA LEU A 858 -19.06 -16.41 -26.92
C LEU A 858 -20.30 -16.95 -27.64
N ARG A 859 -20.16 -18.09 -28.33
CA ARG A 859 -21.29 -18.80 -28.95
C ARG A 859 -22.21 -19.43 -27.91
N ASP A 860 -21.66 -19.91 -26.81
CA ASP A 860 -22.40 -20.54 -25.73
C ASP A 860 -23.30 -19.56 -24.97
N VAL A 861 -22.83 -18.32 -24.80
CA VAL A 861 -23.57 -17.17 -24.24
C VAL A 861 -24.72 -16.75 -25.16
N ASP A 862 -24.50 -16.79 -26.48
CA ASP A 862 -25.47 -16.54 -27.54
C ASP A 862 -26.27 -15.22 -27.45
N ALA A 863 -25.61 -14.14 -27.02
CA ALA A 863 -26.24 -12.84 -26.77
C ALA A 863 -26.96 -12.24 -27.99
N TYR A 864 -26.48 -12.51 -29.21
CA TYR A 864 -27.13 -12.03 -30.44
C TYR A 864 -28.44 -12.77 -30.74
N SER A 865 -28.52 -14.09 -30.50
CA SER A 865 -29.79 -14.81 -30.68
C SER A 865 -30.85 -14.28 -29.71
N LEU A 866 -30.48 -14.00 -28.44
CA LEU A 866 -31.40 -13.38 -27.49
C LEU A 866 -31.84 -11.95 -27.90
N LEU A 867 -30.95 -11.20 -28.56
CA LEU A 867 -31.29 -9.90 -29.13
C LEU A 867 -32.15 -10.02 -30.40
N ASP A 868 -31.95 -11.06 -31.20
CA ASP A 868 -32.71 -11.35 -32.43
C ASP A 868 -34.09 -11.95 -32.12
N ASP A 869 -34.22 -12.76 -31.06
CA ASP A 869 -35.50 -13.23 -30.53
C ASP A 869 -36.39 -12.01 -30.16
N ALA A 870 -35.78 -10.90 -29.73
CA ALA A 870 -36.46 -9.62 -29.52
C ALA A 870 -36.94 -8.92 -30.80
N ARG A 871 -36.38 -9.26 -31.96
CA ARG A 871 -36.88 -8.81 -33.27
C ARG A 871 -38.10 -9.63 -33.70
N GLY A 872 -38.33 -10.81 -33.12
CA GLY A 872 -39.36 -11.76 -33.53
C GLY A 872 -40.49 -12.04 -32.53
N GLU A 873 -40.28 -11.84 -31.22
CA GLU A 873 -41.26 -12.18 -30.19
C GLU A 873 -42.02 -10.95 -29.66
N THR A 874 -43.30 -10.85 -30.02
CA THR A 874 -44.25 -9.88 -29.45
C THR A 874 -44.76 -10.37 -28.08
N THR A 875 -43.93 -10.49 -27.05
CA THR A 875 -44.38 -11.06 -25.76
C THR A 875 -45.17 -10.07 -24.91
N PHE A 876 -46.49 -10.19 -24.95
CA PHE A 876 -47.39 -9.70 -23.89
C PHE A 876 -47.73 -10.79 -22.86
N ASP A 877 -47.18 -12.01 -23.01
CA ASP A 877 -47.41 -13.12 -22.08
C ASP A 877 -46.57 -13.01 -20.79
N THR A 878 -45.68 -12.02 -20.70
CA THR A 878 -44.88 -11.69 -19.52
C THR A 878 -44.90 -10.16 -19.37
N GLU A 879 -45.46 -9.61 -18.30
CA GLU A 879 -45.69 -8.16 -18.12
C GLU A 879 -44.42 -7.26 -18.15
N ASP A 880 -43.23 -7.85 -18.31
CA ASP A 880 -41.95 -7.16 -18.42
C ASP A 880 -41.49 -6.94 -19.88
N PRO A 881 -41.11 -5.71 -20.27
CA PRO A 881 -40.57 -5.43 -21.60
C PRO A 881 -39.22 -6.12 -21.82
N PHE A 882 -38.93 -6.48 -23.07
CA PHE A 882 -37.71 -7.22 -23.45
C PHE A 882 -36.42 -6.59 -22.90
N TYR A 883 -36.25 -5.27 -23.05
CA TYR A 883 -35.02 -4.59 -22.65
C TYR A 883 -34.66 -4.85 -21.17
N ARG A 884 -35.65 -4.98 -20.27
CA ARG A 884 -35.38 -5.33 -18.85
C ARG A 884 -34.85 -6.75 -18.69
N LYS A 885 -35.41 -7.71 -19.43
CA LYS A 885 -34.94 -9.11 -19.41
C LYS A 885 -33.54 -9.21 -19.99
N PHE A 886 -33.28 -8.49 -21.08
CA PHE A 886 -31.98 -8.47 -21.74
C PHE A 886 -30.91 -7.77 -20.91
N GLU A 887 -31.23 -6.63 -20.29
CA GLU A 887 -30.34 -5.96 -19.32
C GLU A 887 -30.03 -6.87 -18.14
N ALA A 888 -31.04 -7.57 -17.58
CA ALA A 888 -30.81 -8.54 -16.52
C ALA A 888 -29.92 -9.71 -16.98
N PHE A 889 -30.08 -10.19 -18.21
CA PHE A 889 -29.19 -11.18 -18.82
C PHE A 889 -27.75 -10.65 -18.93
N LEU A 890 -27.55 -9.44 -19.47
CA LEU A 890 -26.23 -8.80 -19.58
C LEU A 890 -25.56 -8.60 -18.21
N ILE A 891 -26.31 -8.13 -17.21
CA ILE A 891 -25.80 -7.98 -15.83
C ILE A 891 -25.36 -9.33 -15.25
N ASN A 892 -26.14 -10.39 -15.49
CA ASN A 892 -25.82 -11.73 -14.98
C ASN A 892 -24.65 -12.40 -15.69
N LEU A 893 -24.35 -11.95 -16.91
CA LEU A 893 -23.23 -12.38 -17.72
C LEU A 893 -21.90 -11.78 -17.22
N ILE A 894 -21.91 -10.50 -16.85
CA ILE A 894 -20.71 -9.78 -16.37
C ILE A 894 -20.14 -10.44 -15.10
N PRO A 895 -18.84 -10.79 -15.06
CA PRO A 895 -18.16 -11.23 -13.84
C PRO A 895 -18.41 -10.23 -12.70
N PHE A 896 -18.88 -10.71 -11.55
CA PHE A 896 -19.27 -9.87 -10.40
C PHE A 896 -20.42 -8.86 -10.63
N GLY A 897 -21.19 -8.98 -11.72
CA GLY A 897 -22.26 -8.02 -12.06
C GLY A 897 -23.31 -7.79 -10.96
N SER A 898 -23.61 -8.83 -10.15
CA SER A 898 -24.50 -8.69 -8.99
C SER A 898 -23.89 -7.88 -7.84
N ALA A 899 -22.57 -8.00 -7.61
CA ALA A 899 -21.85 -7.22 -6.59
C ALA A 899 -21.73 -5.75 -7.02
N ILE A 900 -21.43 -5.49 -8.29
CA ILE A 900 -21.42 -4.14 -8.88
C ILE A 900 -22.80 -3.48 -8.74
N LYS A 901 -23.88 -4.22 -9.06
CA LYS A 901 -25.26 -3.73 -8.89
C LYS A 901 -25.58 -3.39 -7.43
N ASN A 902 -25.18 -4.24 -6.48
CA ASN A 902 -25.37 -3.97 -5.05
C ASN A 902 -24.58 -2.74 -4.58
N PHE A 903 -23.36 -2.55 -5.10
CA PHE A 903 -22.52 -1.39 -4.78
C PHE A 903 -23.09 -0.08 -5.35
N ILE A 904 -23.50 -0.06 -6.62
CA ILE A 904 -24.19 1.08 -7.25
C ILE A 904 -25.46 1.45 -6.49
N ASN A 905 -26.18 0.46 -5.98
CA ASN A 905 -27.41 0.65 -5.20
C ASN A 905 -27.17 1.04 -3.73
N GLY A 906 -25.93 1.26 -3.30
CA GLY A 906 -25.60 1.70 -1.94
C GLY A 906 -25.61 0.61 -0.87
N ASN A 907 -25.68 -0.67 -1.25
CA ASN A 907 -25.63 -1.82 -0.33
C ASN A 907 -24.18 -2.23 -0.05
N SER A 908 -23.46 -1.41 0.73
CA SER A 908 -22.01 -1.51 0.93
C SER A 908 -21.56 -2.57 1.94
N ALA A 909 -22.36 -2.91 2.95
CA ALA A 909 -21.94 -3.83 4.03
C ALA A 909 -21.74 -5.31 3.60
N GLN A 910 -22.24 -5.70 2.41
CA GLN A 910 -22.13 -7.07 1.87
C GLN A 910 -21.20 -7.19 0.65
N GLY A 911 -20.63 -6.10 0.14
CA GLY A 911 -19.87 -6.08 -1.12
C GLY A 911 -18.38 -5.70 -1.02
N VAL A 912 -17.90 -5.27 0.14
CA VAL A 912 -16.57 -4.66 0.27
C VAL A 912 -15.40 -5.66 0.11
N ILE A 913 -15.60 -6.94 0.46
CA ILE A 913 -14.52 -7.95 0.35
C ILE A 913 -14.40 -8.49 -1.09
N ASP A 914 -15.52 -8.64 -1.80
CA ASP A 914 -15.56 -9.18 -3.18
C ASP A 914 -15.20 -8.16 -4.27
N LEU A 915 -15.12 -6.86 -3.94
CA LEU A 915 -14.89 -5.76 -4.89
C LEU A 915 -13.52 -5.09 -4.80
N SER A 916 -12.57 -5.63 -4.03
CA SER A 916 -11.22 -5.01 -3.98
C SER A 916 -10.47 -5.12 -5.31
N MET A 917 -10.66 -6.21 -6.05
CA MET A 917 -10.01 -6.50 -7.33
C MET A 917 -11.00 -7.16 -8.31
N ASP A 918 -10.99 -6.72 -9.57
CA ASP A 918 -11.80 -7.32 -10.64
C ASP A 918 -11.31 -8.74 -11.01
N VAL A 919 -11.99 -9.39 -11.97
CA VAL A 919 -11.64 -10.76 -12.40
C VAL A 919 -10.28 -10.84 -13.11
N LEU A 920 -9.76 -9.73 -13.64
CA LEU A 920 -8.54 -9.68 -14.44
C LEU A 920 -7.31 -9.32 -13.61
N GLY A 921 -7.50 -8.77 -12.41
CA GLY A 921 -6.43 -8.36 -11.51
C GLY A 921 -6.23 -6.85 -11.44
N PHE A 922 -7.22 -6.03 -11.80
CA PHE A 922 -7.21 -4.58 -11.55
C PHE A 922 -7.94 -4.24 -10.26
N ALA A 923 -7.37 -3.34 -9.46
CA ALA A 923 -8.05 -2.80 -8.29
C ALA A 923 -9.24 -1.93 -8.72
N LEU A 924 -10.42 -2.16 -8.12
CA LEU A 924 -11.55 -1.26 -8.28
C LEU A 924 -11.35 -0.09 -7.32
N ALA A 925 -11.59 1.13 -7.80
CA ALA A 925 -11.41 2.33 -6.98
C ALA A 925 -12.19 2.23 -5.65
N PHE A 926 -11.49 1.99 -4.55
CA PHE A 926 -12.05 2.09 -3.22
C PHE A 926 -12.41 3.56 -2.96
N VAL A 927 -13.71 3.87 -2.94
CA VAL A 927 -14.23 5.06 -2.25
C VAL A 927 -14.36 4.73 -0.76
N GLY A 928 -13.26 4.27 -0.15
CA GLY A 928 -13.16 4.06 1.28
C GLY A 928 -12.70 5.36 1.94
N GLY A 929 -13.64 6.20 2.37
CA GLY A 929 -13.51 7.18 3.47
C GLY A 929 -12.34 8.20 3.54
N GLY A 930 -11.33 8.15 2.67
CA GLY A 930 -10.10 8.96 2.74
C GLY A 930 -10.14 10.16 1.80
N SER A 931 -9.82 11.33 2.31
CA SER A 931 -10.00 12.65 1.71
C SER A 931 -9.13 12.97 0.47
N LEU A 932 -8.27 12.06 -0.01
CA LEU A 932 -7.39 12.33 -1.15
C LEU A 932 -8.15 12.48 -2.49
N ALA A 933 -9.28 11.78 -2.67
CA ALA A 933 -10.15 12.01 -3.83
C ALA A 933 -10.95 13.33 -3.73
N LYS A 934 -11.20 13.86 -2.52
CA LYS A 934 -11.96 15.11 -2.32
C LYS A 934 -11.18 16.35 -2.74
N GLY A 935 -9.85 16.31 -2.71
CA GLY A 935 -9.00 17.43 -3.16
C GLY A 935 -9.09 17.70 -4.67
N LEU A 936 -9.35 16.66 -5.48
CA LEU A 936 -9.54 16.77 -6.94
C LEU A 936 -11.01 16.92 -7.35
N ALA A 937 -11.96 16.56 -6.49
CA ALA A 937 -13.40 16.63 -6.78
C ALA A 937 -13.97 18.08 -6.83
N ALA A 938 -13.15 19.10 -6.57
CA ALA A 938 -13.55 20.50 -6.65
C ALA A 938 -13.58 21.08 -8.08
N VAL A 939 -13.22 20.30 -9.11
CA VAL A 939 -13.43 20.69 -10.51
C VAL A 939 -14.87 20.36 -10.91
N LYS A 940 -15.75 21.36 -10.86
CA LYS A 940 -17.16 21.25 -11.28
C LYS A 940 -17.26 21.11 -12.81
N GLY A 941 -17.68 19.93 -13.27
CA GLY A 941 -18.12 19.68 -14.64
C GLY A 941 -18.77 18.29 -14.71
N ALA A 942 -19.96 18.18 -15.31
CA ALA A 942 -20.80 16.99 -15.28
C ALA A 942 -20.10 15.76 -15.90
N GLY A 943 -19.92 14.72 -15.10
CA GLY A 943 -19.29 13.44 -15.48
C GLY A 943 -19.00 12.57 -14.25
N LYS A 944 -19.92 12.52 -13.29
CA LYS A 944 -19.76 11.70 -12.08
C LYS A 944 -20.08 10.25 -12.42
N VAL A 945 -19.04 9.39 -12.43
CA VAL A 945 -18.97 7.98 -11.95
C VAL A 945 -17.86 7.16 -12.65
N ALA A 946 -17.21 7.63 -13.71
CA ALA A 946 -16.26 6.80 -14.48
C ALA A 946 -14.75 7.02 -14.17
N GLN A 947 -14.30 6.89 -12.92
CA GLN A 947 -12.85 6.74 -12.62
C GLN A 947 -12.56 5.45 -11.86
N VAL A 948 -13.01 4.32 -12.40
CA VAL A 948 -12.82 2.99 -11.78
C VAL A 948 -11.44 2.38 -12.04
N ALA A 949 -10.58 2.94 -12.92
CA ALA A 949 -9.30 2.29 -13.29
C ALA A 949 -8.06 3.21 -13.18
N LYS A 950 -7.74 3.72 -11.97
CA LYS A 950 -6.49 4.49 -11.76
C LYS A 950 -5.38 3.79 -10.96
N ILE A 951 -5.68 2.72 -10.21
CA ILE A 951 -4.77 2.23 -9.15
C ILE A 951 -3.63 1.30 -9.65
N VAL A 952 -3.61 0.94 -10.94
CA VAL A 952 -2.49 0.16 -11.54
C VAL A 952 -1.70 1.01 -12.55
N GLY A 953 -2.06 2.29 -12.70
CA GLY A 953 -1.68 3.12 -13.84
C GLY A 953 -0.21 3.50 -13.94
N ARG A 954 0.49 3.81 -12.83
CA ARG A 954 1.87 4.33 -12.95
C ARG A 954 2.96 3.25 -12.94
N ALA A 955 2.91 2.29 -12.03
CA ALA A 955 3.94 1.25 -11.95
C ALA A 955 3.92 0.30 -13.17
N ALA A 956 2.74 0.03 -13.75
CA ALA A 956 2.60 -0.90 -14.87
C ALA A 956 2.84 -0.24 -16.25
N LEU A 957 2.42 1.02 -16.45
CA LEU A 957 2.66 1.76 -17.71
C LEU A 957 3.99 2.53 -17.71
N GLY A 958 4.57 2.77 -16.53
CA GLY A 958 5.88 3.42 -16.35
C GLY A 958 7.04 2.66 -16.99
N ALA A 959 6.88 1.37 -17.31
CA ALA A 959 7.84 0.53 -18.03
C ALA A 959 8.21 1.07 -19.43
N LEU A 960 7.44 2.03 -19.96
CA LEU A 960 7.72 2.68 -21.24
C LEU A 960 8.77 3.79 -21.14
N ASN A 961 8.88 4.49 -20.00
CA ASN A 961 9.88 5.54 -19.83
C ASN A 961 10.03 6.03 -18.37
N PRO A 962 10.59 5.25 -17.44
CA PRO A 962 10.81 5.71 -16.06
C PRO A 962 11.85 6.84 -15.96
N LEU A 963 12.51 7.19 -17.08
CA LEU A 963 13.54 8.21 -17.22
C LEU A 963 13.12 9.37 -18.15
N GLY A 964 11.85 9.43 -18.58
CA GLY A 964 11.37 10.38 -19.59
C GLY A 964 11.44 11.86 -19.23
N GLY A 965 11.88 12.20 -18.01
CA GLY A 965 12.13 13.56 -17.55
C GLY A 965 13.55 13.81 -17.00
N ILE A 966 14.47 12.83 -17.07
CA ILE A 966 15.84 12.95 -16.53
C ILE A 966 16.83 12.66 -17.65
N GLY A 967 17.28 13.71 -18.33
CA GLY A 967 18.36 13.64 -19.30
C GLY A 967 19.71 13.28 -18.66
N ASP A 968 20.45 12.39 -19.32
CA ASP A 968 21.92 12.24 -19.31
C ASP A 968 22.69 11.48 -18.21
N LEU A 969 22.08 10.72 -17.29
CA LEU A 969 22.89 10.05 -16.23
C LEU A 969 23.01 8.51 -16.22
N VAL A 970 22.40 7.75 -17.14
CA VAL A 970 22.32 6.27 -16.96
C VAL A 970 22.72 5.42 -18.19
N VAL A 971 23.15 6.01 -19.31
CA VAL A 971 23.43 5.25 -20.56
C VAL A 971 24.75 4.43 -20.53
N GLY A 972 25.40 4.24 -19.37
CA GLY A 972 26.66 3.52 -19.29
C GLY A 972 26.75 2.51 -18.16
N GLY A 973 26.31 1.26 -18.36
CA GLY A 973 26.87 0.11 -17.63
C GLY A 973 25.93 -1.02 -17.21
N ILE A 974 25.42 -1.82 -18.15
CA ILE A 974 24.72 -3.11 -17.89
C ILE A 974 25.67 -4.22 -17.38
N LYS A 975 26.90 -3.92 -16.97
CA LYS A 975 27.92 -4.92 -16.56
C LYS A 975 28.29 -4.94 -15.08
N SER A 976 27.50 -4.33 -14.19
CA SER A 976 27.89 -4.15 -12.78
C SER A 976 26.81 -4.51 -11.75
N LEU A 977 25.99 -5.53 -12.01
CA LEU A 977 25.02 -6.04 -11.03
C LEU A 977 25.66 -6.73 -9.79
N LYS A 978 27.00 -6.87 -9.72
CA LYS A 978 27.69 -7.47 -8.56
C LYS A 978 28.12 -6.50 -7.45
N ASN A 979 27.99 -5.19 -7.63
CA ASN A 979 28.43 -4.19 -6.64
C ASN A 979 27.29 -3.22 -6.29
N GLY A 980 26.36 -3.66 -5.44
CA GLY A 980 25.25 -2.87 -4.90
C GLY A 980 25.65 -1.80 -3.89
N LEU A 981 26.68 -0.99 -4.18
CA LEU A 981 27.31 -0.10 -3.19
C LEU A 981 27.38 1.37 -3.57
N LYS A 982 26.84 1.79 -4.72
CA LYS A 982 26.98 3.18 -5.18
C LYS A 982 25.91 4.16 -4.68
N ILE A 983 24.91 3.73 -3.90
CA ILE A 983 23.73 4.57 -3.64
C ILE A 983 23.24 4.45 -2.18
N LEU A 984 24.12 4.72 -1.21
CA LEU A 984 23.76 4.70 0.23
C LEU A 984 23.38 6.07 0.81
N SER A 985 23.70 7.19 0.16
CA SER A 985 23.44 8.53 0.73
C SER A 985 22.30 9.33 0.13
N SER A 986 21.88 9.03 -1.10
CA SER A 986 20.76 9.76 -1.75
C SER A 986 19.40 9.17 -1.39
N GLY A 987 19.38 7.94 -0.87
CA GLY A 987 18.19 7.22 -0.44
C GLY A 987 17.78 7.38 1.01
N LEU A 988 18.68 7.91 1.84
CA LEU A 988 18.34 8.45 3.15
C LEU A 988 17.69 9.84 2.99
N GLY A 989 16.82 9.96 1.98
CA GLY A 989 16.06 11.13 1.56
C GLY A 989 14.90 11.41 2.51
N ASN A 990 15.22 11.45 3.80
CA ASN A 990 14.51 12.14 4.84
C ASN A 990 15.57 12.33 5.92
N GLY A 991 16.16 13.52 5.97
CA GLY A 991 17.04 13.96 7.07
C GLY A 991 16.33 13.97 8.44
N GLU A 992 15.20 13.27 8.58
CA GLU A 992 14.32 13.26 9.72
C GLU A 992 14.94 12.58 10.96
N ARG A 993 16.00 11.75 10.80
CA ARG A 993 16.37 10.75 11.82
C ARG A 993 17.80 10.82 12.39
N LEU A 994 18.65 11.76 11.96
CA LEU A 994 20.07 11.75 12.31
C LEU A 994 20.55 13.12 12.83
N TRP A 995 20.25 13.40 14.09
CA TRP A 995 20.64 14.64 14.77
C TRP A 995 22.06 14.60 15.36
N LEU A 996 22.71 13.42 15.43
CA LEU A 996 24.06 13.21 15.98
C LEU A 996 25.13 12.83 14.94
N ALA A 997 24.74 12.57 13.69
CA ALA A 997 25.65 12.02 12.70
C ALA A 997 26.07 13.08 11.67
N VAL A 998 27.36 13.08 11.33
CA VAL A 998 27.94 13.96 10.33
C VAL A 998 27.87 13.24 8.99
N LYS A 999 27.32 13.90 7.97
CA LYS A 999 27.39 13.39 6.60
C LYS A 999 28.79 13.63 6.06
N GLY A 1000 29.35 12.64 5.40
CA GLY A 1000 30.66 12.77 4.75
C GLY A 1000 30.89 11.65 3.76
N ALA A 1001 32.11 11.60 3.21
CA ALA A 1001 32.55 10.55 2.30
C ALA A 1001 33.63 9.70 2.96
N ALA A 1002 33.49 8.36 2.89
CA ALA A 1002 34.52 7.40 3.27
C ALA A 1002 34.97 6.59 2.05
N THR A 1003 36.20 6.04 2.11
CA THR A 1003 36.67 5.06 1.13
C THR A 1003 36.57 3.67 1.77
N LEU A 1004 35.75 2.79 1.21
CA LEU A 1004 35.63 1.42 1.71
C LEU A 1004 36.76 0.57 1.10
N SER A 1005 37.64 0.02 1.95
CA SER A 1005 38.87 -0.66 1.54
C SER A 1005 38.62 -1.90 0.67
N ASP A 1006 37.48 -2.54 0.84
CA ASP A 1006 37.23 -3.87 0.26
C ASP A 1006 36.72 -3.79 -1.18
N ILE A 1007 36.26 -2.60 -1.61
CA ILE A 1007 35.73 -2.33 -2.95
C ILE A 1007 36.36 -1.12 -3.64
N ASN A 1008 37.25 -0.38 -2.95
CA ASN A 1008 37.95 0.79 -3.47
C ASN A 1008 37.02 1.88 -4.05
N GLN A 1009 35.85 2.07 -3.45
CA GLN A 1009 34.86 3.09 -3.84
C GLN A 1009 34.60 4.09 -2.73
N LYS A 1010 34.36 5.35 -3.13
CA LYS A 1010 33.89 6.40 -2.23
C LYS A 1010 32.39 6.28 -2.03
N VAL A 1011 31.97 6.17 -0.78
CA VAL A 1011 30.57 6.10 -0.38
C VAL A 1011 30.29 7.28 0.54
N SER A 1012 29.18 7.99 0.29
CA SER A 1012 28.68 8.96 1.25
C SER A 1012 27.77 8.27 2.25
N LEU A 1013 27.94 8.58 3.53
CA LEU A 1013 27.18 7.98 4.62
C LEU A 1013 27.19 8.89 5.84
N TYR A 1014 26.36 8.55 6.82
CA TYR A 1014 26.31 9.20 8.11
C TYR A 1014 27.21 8.48 9.11
N ALA A 1015 28.07 9.25 9.77
CA ALA A 1015 29.03 8.72 10.72
C ALA A 1015 29.03 9.49 12.03
N SER A 1016 29.40 8.83 13.12
CA SER A 1016 29.68 9.43 14.41
C SER A 1016 31.13 9.17 14.81
N PHE A 1017 31.73 10.15 15.49
CA PHE A 1017 33.10 10.03 15.99
C PHE A 1017 33.07 9.42 17.38
N ASN A 1018 33.76 8.29 17.57
CA ASN A 1018 33.89 7.67 18.87
C ASN A 1018 35.14 8.21 19.60
N LYS A 1019 34.93 9.10 20.58
CA LYS A 1019 36.02 9.75 21.32
C LYS A 1019 36.90 8.79 22.14
N LEU A 1020 36.38 7.63 22.54
CA LEU A 1020 37.14 6.65 23.33
C LEU A 1020 38.18 5.90 22.49
N VAL A 1021 37.86 5.67 21.21
CA VAL A 1021 38.70 4.89 20.29
C VAL A 1021 39.43 5.79 19.28
N GLY A 1022 38.96 7.02 19.06
CA GLY A 1022 39.57 7.98 18.13
C GLY A 1022 39.21 7.74 16.66
N GLU A 1023 38.11 7.03 16.40
CA GLU A 1023 37.73 6.53 15.07
C GLU A 1023 36.30 6.92 14.69
N TRP A 1024 36.02 7.00 13.38
CA TRP A 1024 34.68 7.23 12.82
C TRP A 1024 33.98 5.91 12.53
N TYR A 1025 32.70 5.82 12.86
CA TYR A 1025 31.86 4.65 12.60
C TYR A 1025 30.59 5.05 11.86
N GLY A 1026 30.09 4.15 10.99
CA GLY A 1026 28.78 4.34 10.37
C GLY A 1026 27.68 4.36 11.44
N VAL A 1027 26.64 5.16 11.23
CA VAL A 1027 25.50 5.27 12.17
C VAL A 1027 24.25 4.75 11.49
N ASP A 1028 23.55 3.82 12.14
CA ASP A 1028 22.26 3.35 11.68
C ASP A 1028 21.22 4.49 11.84
N PRO A 1029 20.60 4.98 10.75
CA PRO A 1029 19.63 6.07 10.79
C PRO A 1029 18.35 5.76 11.59
N ARG A 1030 18.03 4.49 11.81
CA ARG A 1030 16.83 4.06 12.57
C ARG A 1030 17.08 4.08 14.07
N THR A 1031 18.24 3.59 14.51
CA THR A 1031 18.56 3.41 15.93
C THR A 1031 19.48 4.50 16.48
N GLY A 1032 20.21 5.21 15.62
CA GLY A 1032 21.25 6.16 16.01
C GLY A 1032 22.53 5.50 16.53
N GLN A 1033 22.63 4.16 16.46
CA GLN A 1033 23.76 3.42 16.99
C GLN A 1033 24.87 3.25 15.95
N SER A 1034 26.13 3.27 16.41
CA SER A 1034 27.28 3.00 15.56
C SER A 1034 27.35 1.53 15.16
N PHE A 1035 27.76 1.26 13.91
CA PHE A 1035 27.92 -0.08 13.37
C PHE A 1035 29.18 -0.24 12.52
N GLY A 1036 29.59 -1.49 12.31
CA GLY A 1036 30.66 -1.88 11.40
C GLY A 1036 32.07 -1.62 11.91
N LYS A 1037 33.05 -1.79 11.00
CA LYS A 1037 34.46 -1.45 11.23
C LYS A 1037 34.69 0.08 11.19
N PRO A 1038 35.81 0.58 11.74
CA PRO A 1038 36.22 1.97 11.57
C PRO A 1038 36.25 2.40 10.10
N LEU A 1039 35.69 3.58 9.81
CA LEU A 1039 35.64 4.17 8.48
C LEU A 1039 36.99 4.80 8.13
N LYS A 1040 37.71 4.19 7.17
CA LYS A 1040 38.98 4.73 6.68
C LYS A 1040 38.76 5.98 5.82
N ASP A 1041 39.60 6.99 6.05
CA ASP A 1041 39.63 8.26 5.30
C ASP A 1041 38.29 9.01 5.29
N PHE A 1042 37.44 8.85 6.32
CA PHE A 1042 36.19 9.59 6.41
C PHE A 1042 36.45 11.09 6.49
N LYS A 1043 35.89 11.83 5.51
CA LYS A 1043 35.94 13.28 5.46
C LYS A 1043 34.53 13.84 5.65
N PRO A 1044 34.25 14.51 6.79
CA PRO A 1044 32.95 15.15 6.99
C PRO A 1044 32.74 16.27 5.97
N ASP A 1045 31.50 16.42 5.49
CA ASP A 1045 31.15 17.51 4.58
C ASP A 1045 31.32 18.86 5.31
N PRO A 1046 31.86 19.90 4.65
CA PRO A 1046 32.16 21.17 5.28
C PRO A 1046 30.94 21.85 5.93
N VAL A 1047 29.73 21.59 5.42
CA VAL A 1047 28.46 22.07 5.98
C VAL A 1047 28.06 21.30 7.25
N SER A 1048 28.42 20.02 7.38
CA SER A 1048 28.09 19.18 8.55
C SER A 1048 29.15 19.25 9.66
N ALA A 1049 30.36 19.71 9.34
CA ALA A 1049 31.46 19.87 10.30
C ALA A 1049 31.26 21.01 11.32
N ALA A 1050 30.30 21.91 11.10
CA ALA A 1050 30.00 23.07 11.96
C ALA A 1050 29.01 22.78 13.11
N LEU A 1051 28.44 21.57 13.19
CA LEU A 1051 27.54 21.17 14.28
C LEU A 1051 28.33 20.98 15.61
N PRO A 1052 27.80 21.43 16.76
CA PRO A 1052 28.48 21.26 18.05
C PRO A 1052 28.65 19.77 18.40
N GLN A 1053 29.90 19.29 18.45
CA GLN A 1053 30.27 17.90 18.75
C GLN A 1053 30.30 17.58 20.26
N ASN A 1054 29.29 18.05 21.00
CA ASN A 1054 29.17 17.74 22.42
C ASN A 1054 28.41 16.42 22.63
N ILE A 1055 29.16 15.31 22.67
CA ILE A 1055 29.27 14.33 23.77
C ILE A 1055 30.51 13.48 23.52
#